data_AF-A0A2W5TIB3-F1
#
_entry.id   AF-A0A2W5TIB3-F1
#
_cell.length_a   1.000
_cell.length_b   1.000
_cell.length_c   1.000
_cell.angle_alpha   90.00
_cell.angle_beta   90.00
_cell.angle_gamma   90.00
#
_symmetry.space_group_name_H-M   'P 1'
#
loop_
_entity.id
_entity.type
_entity.pdbx_description
1 polymer ?
#
loop_
_entity_poly.entity_id
_entity_poly.type
_entity_poly.pdbx_seq_one_letter_code
_entity_poly.pdbx_strand_id
1 'polypeptide(L)'
;MNQQQPTPMPFGFSGRCSRPLSIFFVLAAISLSACFTPTREPDCLLDGTCECKVKEDCPVGSECLDGKCFEIPDAGRPGELGWPCAQDSECLFGPCLPAGPGNGRVCSAACATDGGTGCDKNYDCKQAPADAGAAFLCAPPIRVQCLACDADSDCNAIGDRCTRIGDAGTFCTTDCSLTGMCPSGSVCRATTGGARQCIPTSNTCECSALAAGLTRACKRTNPRATCFGVETCEPEGTWTGCDALLASDEICDGIDNDCDGLTDSIDPDLVTTGLPGYPNCRKGAACTGLWSCGSTGDGGFGFVCSAPDPKEETCNGADDDCDGQVDDGLVDSNGNYVSARACGNCATDCFQVLENLLTDGGVVVPGAATCDLRNGQRECVPRLCEKGAYLNPSGANPQICEKASTSQCRPCTTSTDCRVPGDECVNVGTDPDTFCAQNCGVNSIIEGCTGIDGEQGCCPSGNTCRSTNGKMLCVPDGDSCQCTPDRVGISRSCFVTSGTATCIGSQTCNAQGTYGACDTSMTSLEFCDGRDNDCDSQIDEGFINTRGTGTYDADAHCGACNNNCVARWSPTIQHANGGCVVGAAGTPGCAIVSCTTERVGGGGACRVDSECSGGATCHPTYRQCVRACTNSNTCSSGETCTGGFCTRTCTSDATCTAGFGAGARCTNGTCGFTYQFVNADTEETNGCECASNPSVVDEPERYATYPTAGLPYVDRNCDFLDGTEATSLFVWAQSTSSQGTRANPFRTISEAINAFNVNTHTAILVAQGTYDEQVVLRAGVQLYGGYASNFARRDIVLFPTFIEAQEPPANGLRGTVNAESLGGTATVISGFTIRGYDVISRPAVGTAARNSYAVYVRDSGGLVIQNNHIVGGRGGDGTPALPGVAGVNGGAGANGVNARECNTPDCTNETQAGGAPGTNPSCMATGNFGAGTNLELDPQQYGSFGGVNGRGGSNAVYRHSDPSQTQFCKYDCTVPGDGLAGGAAQNGADGTPTGRGLGCSMTRGFIMGGDWATAAGTSGSNGTAGRGGGGGGGGGCVRNTNPATCTIGRRVGDLGGTGGGGGAGGCGGGFGNAGAGGGGSFGVFVVGAAPTITGNLVDFGFGGFGGNGGAGGYGGLGGQGGRGGLNTSVAWCAGQGGPGGRGGNGGAGSGGGGGCGGSVFGVAGTALPVGVYTASNIFPMPVFLPMGAGGAGGPSPAGGNFNGTDGQAGVVASVESF
;
A
#
# COMPACT_ATOMS: atom_id res chain seq x y z
N MET A 1 41.39 33.59 5.83
CA MET A 1 42.62 33.86 6.61
C MET A 1 42.68 32.83 7.72
N ASN A 2 43.72 31.98 7.64
CA ASN A 2 44.35 31.06 8.61
C ASN A 2 43.46 30.19 9.53
N GLN A 3 43.34 28.87 9.28
CA GLN A 3 44.30 27.76 9.51
C GLN A 3 44.53 27.42 11.00
N GLN A 4 44.10 26.22 11.44
CA GLN A 4 44.95 25.09 11.89
C GLN A 4 44.14 23.99 12.64
N GLN A 5 44.22 22.75 12.14
CA GLN A 5 44.01 21.46 12.86
C GLN A 5 45.31 21.09 13.65
N PRO A 6 45.39 20.10 14.59
CA PRO A 6 44.87 18.71 14.47
C PRO A 6 44.49 17.92 15.77
N THR A 7 44.00 16.68 15.61
CA THR A 7 43.86 15.58 16.60
C THR A 7 45.24 14.93 16.93
N PRO A 8 45.47 14.16 18.04
CA PRO A 8 45.02 12.74 18.21
C PRO A 8 44.88 12.17 19.67
N MET A 9 44.47 10.88 19.78
CA MET A 9 44.53 9.90 20.92
C MET A 9 45.99 9.61 21.43
N PRO A 10 46.38 8.71 22.40
CA PRO A 10 45.73 7.49 23.02
C PRO A 10 46.07 7.08 24.51
N PHE A 11 45.64 5.85 24.93
CA PHE A 11 45.96 4.97 26.12
C PHE A 11 45.33 5.32 27.50
N GLY A 12 44.84 4.46 28.42
CA GLY A 12 44.78 2.99 28.65
C GLY A 12 45.25 2.63 30.09
N PHE A 13 44.49 1.91 30.95
CA PHE A 13 44.92 0.87 31.96
C PHE A 13 43.89 0.49 33.08
N SER A 14 43.54 -0.82 33.11
CA SER A 14 43.34 -1.83 34.20
C SER A 14 42.55 -1.62 35.53
N GLY A 15 41.75 -2.66 35.88
CA GLY A 15 41.44 -3.09 37.26
C GLY A 15 40.51 -4.32 37.37
N ARG A 16 41.01 -5.47 37.86
CA ARG A 16 40.36 -6.80 38.01
C ARG A 16 39.40 -6.89 39.22
N CYS A 17 38.48 -7.87 39.23
CA CYS A 17 38.07 -8.54 40.48
C CYS A 17 37.48 -9.96 40.27
N SER A 18 37.86 -10.90 41.14
CA SER A 18 37.29 -12.26 41.26
C SER A 18 36.98 -12.55 42.74
N ARG A 19 35.69 -12.83 43.06
CA ARG A 19 35.03 -13.73 44.07
C ARG A 19 35.67 -13.98 45.48
N PRO A 20 34.94 -14.49 46.54
CA PRO A 20 33.53 -14.94 46.67
C PRO A 20 32.80 -14.63 48.04
N LEU A 21 31.60 -15.21 48.21
CA LEU A 21 30.97 -15.76 49.45
C LEU A 21 30.00 -14.89 50.34
N SER A 22 28.73 -15.32 50.32
CA SER A 22 27.87 -15.71 51.47
C SER A 22 27.18 -14.71 52.44
N ILE A 23 25.85 -14.93 52.56
CA ILE A 23 25.04 -15.11 53.80
C ILE A 23 24.21 -13.92 54.38
N PHE A 24 22.88 -14.14 54.32
CA PHE A 24 21.80 -13.93 55.31
C PHE A 24 21.20 -12.55 55.68
N PHE A 25 19.89 -12.47 55.41
CA PHE A 25 18.76 -12.17 56.31
C PHE A 25 18.62 -10.80 57.02
N VAL A 26 17.59 -10.06 56.58
CA VAL A 26 16.36 -9.71 57.35
C VAL A 26 16.38 -8.57 58.39
N LEU A 27 15.38 -7.68 58.21
CA LEU A 27 14.67 -6.79 59.15
C LEU A 27 15.44 -5.63 59.81
N ALA A 28 15.06 -4.39 59.46
CA ALA A 28 14.46 -3.45 60.41
C ALA A 28 13.81 -2.26 59.69
N ALA A 29 12.63 -1.90 60.19
CA ALA A 29 11.71 -0.93 59.65
C ALA A 29 11.85 0.46 60.33
N ILE A 30 11.43 1.49 59.59
CA ILE A 30 10.80 2.75 60.04
C ILE A 30 11.71 3.81 60.68
N SER A 31 11.76 5.00 60.05
CA SER A 31 11.32 6.28 60.65
C SER A 31 11.39 7.47 59.67
N LEU A 32 10.19 7.87 59.21
CA LEU A 32 9.63 9.23 59.11
C LEU A 32 10.35 10.39 58.38
N SER A 33 9.60 10.86 57.36
CA SER A 33 9.09 12.25 57.20
C SER A 33 9.82 13.24 56.27
N ALA A 34 9.34 13.24 55.04
CA ALA A 34 8.71 14.36 54.32
C ALA A 34 9.54 15.63 54.00
N CYS A 35 9.88 15.78 52.71
CA CYS A 35 9.75 17.02 51.95
C CYS A 35 9.40 16.69 50.49
N PHE A 36 8.38 17.37 49.97
CA PHE A 36 7.82 17.22 48.63
C PHE A 36 8.74 17.77 47.54
N THR A 37 9.05 16.93 46.55
CA THR A 37 9.13 17.27 45.12
C THR A 37 8.64 16.05 44.33
N PRO A 38 7.79 16.19 43.29
CA PRO A 38 7.36 15.05 42.49
C PRO A 38 8.57 14.54 41.71
N THR A 39 9.07 13.37 42.09
CA THR A 39 9.93 12.58 41.21
C THR A 39 9.09 12.19 40.01
N ARG A 40 9.52 12.61 38.82
CA ARG A 40 9.16 11.96 37.56
C ARG A 40 9.28 10.44 37.80
N GLU A 41 8.16 9.74 37.70
CA GLU A 41 8.17 8.30 37.51
C GLU A 41 9.07 7.98 36.31
N PRO A 42 9.97 6.98 36.39
CA PRO A 42 10.43 6.32 35.20
C PRO A 42 9.20 5.67 34.57
N ASP A 43 8.95 6.05 33.32
CA ASP A 43 7.87 5.59 32.46
C ASP A 43 7.75 4.06 32.56
N CYS A 44 6.81 3.55 33.35
CA CYS A 44 6.58 2.11 33.49
C CYS A 44 6.12 1.46 32.17
N LEU A 45 5.75 2.30 31.18
CA LEU A 45 5.46 1.98 29.79
C LEU A 45 6.71 1.60 28.97
N LEU A 46 7.90 2.12 29.30
CA LEU A 46 9.16 1.76 28.63
C LEU A 46 9.77 0.45 29.19
N ASP A 47 9.41 0.07 30.41
CA ASP A 47 9.95 -1.10 31.12
C ASP A 47 9.02 -2.34 31.12
N GLY A 48 7.80 -2.25 30.53
CA GLY A 48 6.91 -3.40 30.31
C GLY A 48 6.26 -3.99 31.57
N THR A 49 6.02 -3.18 32.62
CA THR A 49 5.58 -3.66 33.94
C THR A 49 4.13 -3.31 34.35
N CYS A 50 3.34 -2.67 33.48
CA CYS A 50 1.93 -2.31 33.74
C CYS A 50 0.99 -2.73 32.60
N GLU A 51 -0.31 -2.88 32.92
CA GLU A 51 -1.38 -3.30 31.98
C GLU A 51 -1.95 -2.11 31.16
N CYS A 52 -1.82 -2.08 29.83
CA CYS A 52 -2.48 -1.09 28.94
C CYS A 52 -3.99 -1.42 28.77
N LYS A 53 -4.86 -0.44 28.55
CA LYS A 53 -6.31 -0.66 28.38
C LYS A 53 -6.86 -0.24 27.02
N VAL A 54 -6.26 0.76 26.40
CA VAL A 54 -6.62 1.27 25.07
C VAL A 54 -5.37 1.64 24.28
N LYS A 55 -5.50 1.80 22.96
CA LYS A 55 -4.38 2.12 22.04
C LYS A 55 -3.65 3.40 22.44
N GLU A 56 -4.38 4.37 22.98
CA GLU A 56 -3.86 5.66 23.42
C GLU A 56 -2.94 5.56 24.65
N ASP A 57 -2.97 4.42 25.35
CA ASP A 57 -2.06 4.13 26.46
C ASP A 57 -0.67 3.69 25.97
N CYS A 58 -0.49 3.46 24.65
CA CYS A 58 0.73 2.96 24.05
C CYS A 58 1.44 4.02 23.16
N PRO A 59 2.78 3.93 23.00
CA PRO A 59 3.53 4.81 22.10
C PRO A 59 3.08 4.71 20.63
N VAL A 60 3.33 5.77 19.87
CA VAL A 60 3.06 5.80 18.41
C VAL A 60 3.87 4.69 17.73
N GLY A 61 3.18 3.76 17.05
CA GLY A 61 3.79 2.57 16.44
C GLY A 61 3.57 1.26 17.22
N SER A 62 2.83 1.32 18.33
CA SER A 62 2.48 0.15 19.15
C SER A 62 0.97 -0.03 19.29
N GLU A 63 0.51 -1.25 19.55
CA GLU A 63 -0.87 -1.56 19.93
C GLU A 63 -0.96 -2.14 21.34
N CYS A 64 -2.11 -1.93 21.98
CA CYS A 64 -2.40 -2.50 23.27
C CYS A 64 -3.06 -3.87 23.09
N LEU A 65 -2.33 -4.95 23.38
CA LEU A 65 -2.83 -6.34 23.33
C LEU A 65 -2.60 -6.98 24.69
N ASP A 66 -3.64 -7.58 25.28
CA ASP A 66 -3.59 -8.30 26.57
C ASP A 66 -2.87 -7.54 27.70
N GLY A 67 -3.14 -6.24 27.81
CA GLY A 67 -2.53 -5.41 28.82
C GLY A 67 -1.07 -5.05 28.53
N LYS A 68 -0.50 -5.33 27.36
CA LYS A 68 0.87 -4.90 27.06
C LYS A 68 0.93 -4.14 25.75
N CYS A 69 1.77 -3.12 25.71
CA CYS A 69 2.08 -2.42 24.48
C CYS A 69 3.05 -3.29 23.67
N PHE A 70 2.64 -3.70 22.47
CA PHE A 70 3.46 -4.42 21.52
C PHE A 70 3.84 -3.48 20.37
N GLU A 71 5.12 -3.42 20.03
CA GLU A 71 5.53 -2.82 18.76
C GLU A 71 4.93 -3.65 17.63
N ILE A 72 4.26 -2.97 16.70
CA ILE A 72 3.79 -3.61 15.48
C ILE A 72 5.05 -3.93 14.67
N PRO A 73 5.35 -5.20 14.35
CA PRO A 73 6.41 -5.50 13.40
C PRO A 73 6.03 -4.79 12.10
N ASP A 74 6.89 -3.92 11.59
CA ASP A 74 6.74 -3.32 10.26
C ASP A 74 6.54 -4.46 9.24
N ALA A 75 5.27 -4.77 8.92
CA ALA A 75 4.93 -5.37 7.64
C ALA A 75 5.31 -4.29 6.63
N GLY A 76 6.56 -4.36 6.14
CA GLY A 76 7.13 -3.32 5.30
C GLY A 76 6.15 -2.92 4.20
N ARG A 77 6.11 -1.65 3.82
CA ARG A 77 5.20 -1.20 2.75
C ARG A 77 5.52 -1.92 1.44
N PRO A 78 4.52 -2.22 0.59
CA PRO A 78 4.78 -2.75 -0.76
C PRO A 78 5.90 -1.98 -1.46
N GLY A 79 6.95 -2.69 -1.83
CA GLY A 79 8.14 -2.14 -2.50
C GLY A 79 9.31 -1.75 -1.60
N GLU A 80 9.23 -1.92 -0.28
CA GLU A 80 10.39 -1.72 0.60
C GLU A 80 11.47 -2.81 0.44
N LEU A 81 12.65 -2.61 1.05
CA LEU A 81 13.76 -3.56 0.97
C LEU A 81 13.31 -4.98 1.39
N GLY A 82 13.45 -5.93 0.46
CA GLY A 82 13.03 -7.33 0.61
C GLY A 82 11.66 -7.69 0.02
N TRP A 83 10.87 -6.73 -0.45
CA TRP A 83 9.56 -7.01 -1.06
C TRP A 83 9.67 -7.74 -2.41
N PRO A 84 8.83 -8.74 -2.70
CA PRO A 84 8.80 -9.37 -4.01
C PRO A 84 8.53 -8.36 -5.13
N CYS A 85 9.24 -8.54 -6.24
CA CYS A 85 9.09 -7.71 -7.41
C CYS A 85 9.35 -8.51 -8.69
N ALA A 86 8.63 -8.15 -9.74
CA ALA A 86 8.88 -8.59 -11.10
C ALA A 86 9.70 -7.55 -11.89
N GLN A 87 9.63 -6.28 -11.50
CA GLN A 87 10.22 -5.14 -12.21
C GLN A 87 10.55 -3.97 -11.25
N ASP A 88 11.47 -3.09 -11.65
CA ASP A 88 12.02 -2.03 -10.80
C ASP A 88 10.98 -1.05 -10.25
N SER A 89 9.89 -0.80 -11.00
CA SER A 89 8.81 0.11 -10.61
C SER A 89 8.04 -0.35 -9.37
N GLU A 90 8.23 -1.59 -8.94
CA GLU A 90 7.59 -2.15 -7.75
C GLU A 90 8.39 -1.88 -6.48
N CYS A 91 9.56 -1.24 -6.59
CA CYS A 91 10.51 -1.05 -5.51
C CYS A 91 10.73 0.42 -5.18
N LEU A 92 10.60 0.76 -3.89
CA LEU A 92 10.65 2.12 -3.35
C LEU A 92 12.08 2.66 -3.15
N PHE A 93 13.05 1.78 -2.85
CA PHE A 93 14.39 2.18 -2.42
C PHE A 93 15.53 1.79 -3.38
N GLY A 94 15.25 1.04 -4.43
CA GLY A 94 16.25 0.53 -5.36
C GLY A 94 15.65 -0.40 -6.40
N PRO A 95 16.47 -1.02 -7.26
CA PRO A 95 15.97 -1.86 -8.34
C PRO A 95 15.44 -3.19 -7.80
N CYS A 96 14.63 -3.85 -8.63
CA CYS A 96 14.26 -5.23 -8.42
C CYS A 96 15.48 -6.12 -8.71
N LEU A 97 15.87 -6.97 -7.76
CA LEU A 97 17.00 -7.86 -7.98
C LEU A 97 16.71 -8.84 -9.12
N PRO A 98 17.67 -9.10 -10.02
CA PRO A 98 17.52 -10.13 -11.04
C PRO A 98 17.27 -11.50 -10.39
N ALA A 99 16.73 -12.45 -11.14
CA ALA A 99 16.47 -13.79 -10.63
C ALA A 99 17.78 -14.43 -10.12
N GLY A 100 17.73 -14.90 -8.87
CA GLY A 100 18.81 -15.59 -8.17
C GLY A 100 18.24 -16.71 -7.31
N PRO A 101 19.08 -17.65 -6.82
CA PRO A 101 18.63 -18.82 -6.08
C PRO A 101 18.09 -18.44 -4.69
N GLY A 102 16.78 -18.20 -4.60
CA GLY A 102 16.09 -17.89 -3.34
C GLY A 102 16.36 -16.49 -2.78
N ASN A 103 16.97 -15.58 -3.56
CA ASN A 103 17.24 -14.21 -3.11
C ASN A 103 17.21 -13.14 -4.22
N GLY A 104 16.65 -13.50 -5.39
CA GLY A 104 16.35 -12.58 -6.48
C GLY A 104 14.85 -12.26 -6.52
N ARG A 105 14.43 -11.39 -7.46
CA ARG A 105 13.03 -10.94 -7.55
C ARG A 105 12.51 -10.29 -6.26
N VAL A 106 13.39 -9.60 -5.56
CA VAL A 106 13.04 -8.80 -4.39
C VAL A 106 13.63 -7.40 -4.51
N CYS A 107 12.96 -6.43 -3.93
CA CYS A 107 13.34 -5.04 -3.95
C CYS A 107 14.63 -4.82 -3.18
N SER A 108 15.60 -4.20 -3.84
CA SER A 108 16.90 -3.87 -3.29
C SER A 108 16.98 -2.41 -2.84
N ALA A 109 18.12 -2.04 -2.26
CA ALA A 109 18.50 -0.67 -1.96
C ALA A 109 19.99 -0.49 -2.24
N ALA A 110 20.43 0.72 -2.61
CA ALA A 110 21.85 1.00 -2.75
C ALA A 110 22.56 1.00 -1.38
N CYS A 111 23.81 0.54 -1.34
CA CYS A 111 24.61 0.50 -0.11
C CYS A 111 26.06 0.93 -0.36
N ALA A 112 26.75 1.50 0.63
CA ALA A 112 28.17 1.92 0.54
C ALA A 112 28.81 2.08 1.93
N THR A 113 30.14 1.93 2.07
CA THR A 113 30.84 1.99 3.37
C THR A 113 31.50 3.34 3.71
N ASP A 114 31.41 4.35 2.83
CA ASP A 114 31.99 5.69 3.04
C ASP A 114 30.95 6.78 3.39
N GLY A 115 29.67 6.40 3.59
CA GLY A 115 28.61 7.33 4.00
C GLY A 115 27.19 7.05 3.50
N GLY A 116 26.91 5.87 2.91
CA GLY A 116 25.55 5.38 2.66
C GLY A 116 25.08 4.46 3.79
N THR A 117 23.77 4.38 4.02
CA THR A 117 23.15 3.47 4.99
C THR A 117 23.64 2.03 4.78
N GLY A 118 24.01 1.34 5.86
CA GLY A 118 24.17 -0.11 5.83
C GLY A 118 22.86 -0.77 5.40
N CYS A 119 22.93 -2.01 4.93
CA CYS A 119 21.69 -2.74 4.61
C CYS A 119 20.97 -3.11 5.90
N ASP A 120 19.74 -2.62 6.06
CA ASP A 120 18.85 -3.03 7.15
C ASP A 120 18.44 -4.52 6.98
N LYS A 121 17.80 -5.11 8.01
CA LYS A 121 17.33 -6.51 8.00
C LYS A 121 18.42 -7.58 7.78
N ASN A 122 19.67 -7.29 8.13
CA ASN A 122 20.84 -8.20 7.97
C ASN A 122 21.17 -8.57 6.52
N TYR A 123 20.81 -7.73 5.54
CA TYR A 123 21.14 -7.97 4.13
C TYR A 123 22.63 -7.74 3.84
N ASP A 124 23.17 -8.46 2.86
CA ASP A 124 24.56 -8.32 2.43
C ASP A 124 24.66 -7.20 1.38
N CYS A 125 25.59 -6.26 1.59
CA CYS A 125 25.90 -5.24 0.57
C CYS A 125 26.82 -5.82 -0.51
N LYS A 126 26.30 -6.02 -1.72
CA LYS A 126 26.97 -6.76 -2.81
C LYS A 126 27.13 -5.92 -4.07
N GLN A 127 28.14 -6.24 -4.88
CA GLN A 127 28.38 -5.54 -6.15
C GLN A 127 27.28 -5.86 -7.18
N ALA A 128 26.68 -4.82 -7.78
CA ALA A 128 25.68 -4.97 -8.83
C ALA A 128 26.27 -5.51 -10.16
N PRO A 129 25.44 -6.02 -11.09
CA PRO A 129 25.89 -6.48 -12.41
C PRO A 129 26.63 -5.38 -13.18
N ALA A 130 27.56 -5.77 -14.07
CA ALA A 130 28.48 -4.84 -14.77
C ALA A 130 27.76 -3.76 -15.62
N ASP A 131 26.50 -3.99 -15.96
CA ASP A 131 25.67 -3.15 -16.82
C ASP A 131 25.03 -1.98 -16.03
N ALA A 132 25.04 -2.05 -14.70
CA ALA A 132 24.41 -1.09 -13.78
C ALA A 132 25.33 0.08 -13.38
N GLY A 133 26.52 0.21 -13.97
CA GLY A 133 27.57 1.09 -13.45
C GLY A 133 28.11 0.57 -12.11
N ALA A 134 29.19 1.16 -11.60
CA ALA A 134 29.85 0.69 -10.37
C ALA A 134 29.03 1.00 -9.10
N ALA A 135 27.90 0.31 -8.91
CA ALA A 135 27.00 0.43 -7.77
C ALA A 135 27.01 -0.84 -6.90
N PHE A 136 26.77 -0.69 -5.59
CA PHE A 136 26.54 -1.80 -4.66
C PHE A 136 25.08 -1.76 -4.19
N LEU A 137 24.48 -2.93 -4.03
CA LEU A 137 23.06 -3.15 -3.74
C LEU A 137 22.91 -4.14 -2.58
N CYS A 138 21.86 -3.97 -1.78
CA CYS A 138 21.49 -4.87 -0.69
C CYS A 138 20.84 -6.12 -1.26
N ALA A 139 21.49 -7.27 -1.07
CA ALA A 139 20.95 -8.57 -1.43
C ALA A 139 20.59 -9.35 -0.16
N PRO A 140 19.47 -10.11 -0.15
CA PRO A 140 19.21 -11.02 0.95
C PRO A 140 20.39 -11.98 1.11
N PRO A 141 20.82 -12.25 2.35
CA PRO A 141 22.03 -13.00 2.62
C PRO A 141 21.79 -14.47 2.27
N ILE A 142 22.57 -15.01 1.32
CA ILE A 142 22.61 -16.46 1.06
C ILE A 142 24.04 -16.97 1.11
N ARG A 143 24.21 -18.23 1.51
CA ARG A 143 25.51 -18.84 1.78
C ARG A 143 25.84 -19.93 0.78
N VAL A 144 26.08 -19.54 -0.47
CA VAL A 144 26.33 -20.48 -1.59
C VAL A 144 27.79 -20.90 -1.78
N GLN A 145 28.69 -20.52 -0.87
CA GLN A 145 30.12 -20.82 -1.01
C GLN A 145 30.35 -22.33 -1.26
N CYS A 146 31.15 -22.67 -2.27
CA CYS A 146 31.46 -24.03 -2.68
C CYS A 146 30.29 -24.88 -3.22
N LEU A 147 29.16 -24.26 -3.58
CA LEU A 147 28.12 -24.90 -4.38
C LEU A 147 28.58 -25.02 -5.84
N ALA A 148 28.38 -26.17 -6.48
CA ALA A 148 28.71 -26.32 -7.91
C ALA A 148 27.79 -25.44 -8.76
N CYS A 149 28.34 -24.81 -9.80
CA CYS A 149 27.63 -23.86 -10.66
C CYS A 149 28.14 -23.91 -12.10
N ASP A 150 27.29 -23.49 -13.02
CA ASP A 150 27.61 -23.34 -14.44
C ASP A 150 27.65 -21.85 -14.85
N ALA A 151 26.94 -20.96 -14.15
CA ALA A 151 26.90 -19.51 -14.37
C ALA A 151 26.84 -18.71 -13.05
N ASP A 152 27.19 -17.41 -13.10
CA ASP A 152 27.14 -16.51 -11.93
C ASP A 152 25.74 -16.42 -11.31
N SER A 153 24.69 -16.53 -12.13
CA SER A 153 23.29 -16.55 -11.69
C SER A 153 22.91 -17.74 -10.81
N ASP A 154 23.72 -18.82 -10.82
CA ASP A 154 23.49 -19.99 -9.98
C ASP A 154 23.95 -19.76 -8.53
N CYS A 155 24.65 -18.65 -8.27
CA CYS A 155 25.32 -18.36 -7.01
C CYS A 155 24.57 -17.32 -6.19
N ASN A 156 24.10 -16.25 -6.82
CA ASN A 156 23.35 -15.20 -6.12
C ASN A 156 22.63 -14.33 -7.14
N ALA A 157 21.60 -13.60 -6.72
CA ALA A 157 21.03 -12.54 -7.52
C ALA A 157 22.10 -11.53 -7.99
N ILE A 158 23.03 -11.14 -7.10
CA ILE A 158 24.13 -10.22 -7.42
C ILE A 158 25.43 -10.51 -6.63
N GLY A 159 26.57 -10.02 -7.12
CA GLY A 159 27.87 -10.03 -6.44
C GLY A 159 28.64 -11.36 -6.48
N ASP A 160 28.03 -12.47 -6.04
CA ASP A 160 28.70 -13.78 -5.97
C ASP A 160 28.91 -14.34 -7.38
N ARG A 161 30.06 -15.00 -7.61
CA ARG A 161 30.43 -15.50 -8.94
C ARG A 161 30.68 -17.00 -8.98
N CYS A 162 30.44 -17.58 -10.13
CA CYS A 162 30.80 -18.95 -10.45
C CYS A 162 32.26 -19.01 -10.90
N THR A 163 33.15 -19.39 -9.98
CA THR A 163 34.60 -19.32 -10.19
C THR A 163 35.22 -20.72 -10.24
N ARG A 164 36.22 -20.92 -11.11
CA ARG A 164 37.00 -22.17 -11.13
C ARG A 164 37.89 -22.28 -9.89
N ILE A 165 37.76 -23.37 -9.13
CA ILE A 165 38.56 -23.64 -7.93
C ILE A 165 39.39 -24.91 -8.13
N GLY A 166 40.71 -24.73 -8.25
CA GLY A 166 41.65 -25.82 -8.49
C GLY A 166 41.30 -26.66 -9.73
N ASP A 167 41.49 -27.98 -9.61
CA ASP A 167 41.10 -28.97 -10.63
C ASP A 167 39.68 -29.52 -10.39
N ALA A 168 39.01 -29.10 -9.31
CA ALA A 168 37.73 -29.64 -8.84
C ALA A 168 36.51 -29.15 -9.63
N GLY A 169 36.64 -28.12 -10.47
CA GLY A 169 35.54 -27.56 -11.29
C GLY A 169 35.21 -26.11 -10.96
N THR A 170 34.00 -25.67 -11.35
CA THR A 170 33.46 -24.34 -11.07
C THR A 170 32.51 -24.38 -9.90
N PHE A 171 32.71 -23.46 -8.96
CA PHE A 171 31.92 -23.36 -7.74
C PHE A 171 31.61 -21.90 -7.42
N CYS A 172 30.48 -21.70 -6.76
CA CYS A 172 30.06 -20.41 -6.26
C CYS A 172 31.03 -19.91 -5.20
N THR A 173 31.43 -18.66 -5.36
CA THR A 173 32.31 -17.94 -4.45
C THR A 173 31.60 -16.67 -4.00
N THR A 174 31.73 -16.32 -2.72
CA THR A 174 31.06 -15.15 -2.15
C THR A 174 31.82 -13.86 -2.48
N ASP A 175 31.09 -12.78 -2.81
CA ASP A 175 31.69 -11.46 -2.99
C ASP A 175 32.34 -10.95 -1.70
N CYS A 176 33.60 -10.53 -1.81
CA CYS A 176 34.34 -9.87 -0.73
C CYS A 176 34.94 -8.54 -1.19
N SER A 177 34.38 -7.97 -2.27
CA SER A 177 34.86 -6.74 -2.89
C SER A 177 34.76 -5.55 -1.95
N LEU A 178 33.77 -5.56 -1.06
CA LEU A 178 33.52 -4.48 -0.10
C LEU A 178 34.22 -4.67 1.27
N THR A 179 34.06 -5.83 1.91
CA THR A 179 34.49 -6.05 3.31
C THR A 179 35.91 -6.65 3.42
N GLY A 180 36.38 -7.33 2.37
CA GLY A 180 37.62 -8.12 2.40
C GLY A 180 37.59 -9.30 3.40
N MET A 181 36.49 -9.53 4.09
CA MET A 181 36.29 -10.61 5.05
C MET A 181 35.69 -11.83 4.35
N CYS A 182 36.15 -13.02 4.75
CA CYS A 182 35.66 -14.29 4.21
C CYS A 182 35.39 -15.29 5.35
N PRO A 183 34.49 -16.27 5.14
CA PRO A 183 34.24 -17.33 6.10
C PRO A 183 35.52 -18.12 6.46
N SER A 184 35.55 -18.67 7.68
CA SER A 184 36.65 -19.51 8.16
C SER A 184 37.02 -20.59 7.14
N GLY A 185 38.31 -20.67 6.79
CA GLY A 185 38.81 -21.58 5.76
C GLY A 185 38.92 -21.00 4.35
N SER A 186 38.51 -19.74 4.12
CA SER A 186 38.62 -19.05 2.82
C SER A 186 39.31 -17.68 2.91
N VAL A 187 39.87 -17.20 1.79
CA VAL A 187 40.59 -15.93 1.67
C VAL A 187 40.12 -15.13 0.45
N CYS A 188 39.96 -13.81 0.64
CA CYS A 188 39.51 -12.91 -0.41
C CYS A 188 40.58 -12.72 -1.50
N ARG A 189 40.29 -13.06 -2.76
CA ARG A 189 41.20 -12.95 -3.92
C ARG A 189 40.53 -12.33 -5.14
N ALA A 190 41.30 -11.67 -5.99
CA ALA A 190 40.80 -11.12 -7.26
C ALA A 190 40.64 -12.22 -8.33
N THR A 191 39.57 -12.14 -9.12
CA THR A 191 39.25 -13.06 -10.23
C THR A 191 39.56 -12.44 -11.60
N THR A 192 39.59 -13.26 -12.66
CA THR A 192 39.70 -12.82 -14.06
C THR A 192 38.48 -11.99 -14.47
N GLY A 193 38.58 -10.67 -14.32
CA GLY A 193 37.46 -9.73 -14.48
C GLY A 193 37.44 -8.60 -13.45
N GLY A 194 38.33 -8.64 -12.44
CA GLY A 194 38.54 -7.54 -11.49
C GLY A 194 37.71 -7.60 -10.20
N ALA A 195 36.70 -8.48 -10.10
CA ALA A 195 35.93 -8.69 -8.87
C ALA A 195 36.73 -9.50 -7.83
N ARG A 196 36.48 -9.25 -6.53
CA ARG A 196 37.11 -10.01 -5.44
C ARG A 196 36.14 -10.99 -4.81
N GLN A 197 36.59 -12.22 -4.66
CA GLN A 197 35.75 -13.34 -4.24
C GLN A 197 36.46 -14.18 -3.16
N CYS A 198 35.70 -14.78 -2.25
CA CYS A 198 36.21 -15.68 -1.22
C CYS A 198 36.59 -17.03 -1.83
N ILE A 199 37.88 -17.34 -1.83
CA ILE A 199 38.42 -18.60 -2.37
C ILE A 199 38.91 -19.47 -1.20
N PRO A 200 38.53 -20.76 -1.11
CA PRO A 200 39.02 -21.66 -0.07
C PRO A 200 40.55 -21.70 -0.01
N THR A 201 41.09 -21.71 1.21
CA THR A 201 42.54 -21.75 1.46
C THR A 201 43.14 -23.10 1.05
N SER A 202 42.34 -24.15 1.15
CA SER A 202 42.61 -25.50 0.63
C SER A 202 42.63 -25.57 -0.90
N ASN A 203 42.13 -24.54 -1.59
CA ASN A 203 41.95 -24.49 -3.04
C ASN A 203 41.12 -25.66 -3.60
N THR A 204 40.21 -26.21 -2.78
CA THR A 204 39.23 -27.23 -3.18
C THR A 204 37.91 -26.97 -2.46
N CYS A 205 36.80 -27.27 -3.15
CA CYS A 205 35.44 -27.33 -2.59
C CYS A 205 34.97 -28.77 -2.34
N GLU A 206 35.83 -29.76 -2.58
CA GLU A 206 35.56 -31.15 -2.24
C GLU A 206 35.74 -31.35 -0.73
N CYS A 207 34.79 -32.03 -0.08
CA CYS A 207 34.94 -32.35 1.33
C CYS A 207 36.04 -33.39 1.49
N SER A 208 37.00 -33.04 2.33
CA SER A 208 38.16 -33.85 2.66
C SER A 208 38.67 -33.43 4.03
N ALA A 209 39.58 -34.20 4.61
CA ALA A 209 40.23 -33.83 5.88
C ALA A 209 40.89 -32.43 5.85
N LEU A 210 41.27 -31.92 4.66
CA LEU A 210 41.86 -30.59 4.47
C LEU A 210 40.80 -29.46 4.36
N ALA A 211 39.53 -29.82 4.19
CA ALA A 211 38.38 -28.91 4.11
C ALA A 211 37.39 -29.11 5.28
N ALA A 212 37.80 -29.84 6.33
CA ALA A 212 36.98 -30.10 7.51
C ALA A 212 36.56 -28.80 8.21
N GLY A 213 35.26 -28.68 8.55
CA GLY A 213 34.66 -27.47 9.10
C GLY A 213 34.31 -26.40 8.06
N LEU A 214 34.62 -26.61 6.78
CA LEU A 214 34.05 -25.81 5.70
C LEU A 214 32.54 -26.07 5.66
N THR A 215 31.74 -25.01 5.56
CA THR A 215 30.30 -25.10 5.33
C THR A 215 30.00 -24.77 3.87
N ARG A 216 28.97 -25.41 3.30
CA ARG A 216 28.46 -25.06 1.97
C ARG A 216 26.94 -25.06 1.98
N ALA A 217 26.34 -24.35 1.02
CA ALA A 217 24.91 -24.47 0.77
C ALA A 217 24.58 -25.92 0.40
N CYS A 218 23.55 -26.44 1.03
CA CYS A 218 22.82 -27.59 0.53
C CYS A 218 21.46 -27.13 0.00
N LYS A 219 20.85 -27.95 -0.85
CA LYS A 219 19.50 -27.71 -1.33
C LYS A 219 18.68 -28.99 -1.23
N ARG A 220 17.41 -28.84 -0.95
CA ARG A 220 16.42 -29.92 -1.07
C ARG A 220 15.37 -29.45 -2.07
N THR A 221 15.26 -30.21 -3.17
CA THR A 221 14.33 -29.94 -4.25
C THR A 221 13.24 -31.00 -4.26
N ASN A 222 12.01 -30.57 -4.45
CA ASN A 222 10.89 -31.43 -4.84
C ASN A 222 10.13 -30.76 -6.02
N PRO A 223 9.00 -31.32 -6.49
CA PRO A 223 8.27 -30.73 -7.61
C PRO A 223 7.66 -29.35 -7.38
N ARG A 224 7.57 -28.85 -6.13
CA ARG A 224 7.05 -27.49 -5.83
C ARG A 224 8.16 -26.46 -5.95
N ALA A 225 9.21 -26.60 -5.15
CA ALA A 225 10.29 -25.63 -5.10
C ALA A 225 11.62 -26.26 -4.65
N THR A 226 12.64 -25.41 -4.56
CA THR A 226 13.96 -25.75 -4.04
C THR A 226 14.25 -24.89 -2.82
N CYS A 227 14.27 -25.50 -1.64
CA CYS A 227 14.69 -24.84 -0.42
C CYS A 227 16.19 -24.98 -0.23
N PHE A 228 16.80 -23.96 0.37
CA PHE A 228 18.24 -23.90 0.63
C PHE A 228 18.53 -23.99 2.12
N GLY A 229 19.70 -24.52 2.45
CA GLY A 229 20.19 -24.68 3.81
C GLY A 229 21.72 -24.82 3.81
N VAL A 230 22.29 -25.24 4.94
CA VAL A 230 23.73 -25.38 5.16
C VAL A 230 24.04 -26.82 5.54
N GLU A 231 25.12 -27.35 4.97
CA GLU A 231 25.74 -28.61 5.42
C GLU A 231 27.23 -28.40 5.74
N THR A 232 27.76 -29.20 6.66
CA THR A 232 29.13 -29.06 7.16
C THR A 232 30.00 -30.21 6.68
N CYS A 233 31.22 -29.90 6.23
CA CYS A 233 32.20 -30.91 5.84
C CYS A 233 32.86 -31.51 7.07
N GLU A 234 32.65 -32.81 7.28
CA GLU A 234 33.28 -33.56 8.36
C GLU A 234 34.72 -33.97 7.99
N PRO A 235 35.60 -34.20 8.99
CA PRO A 235 36.98 -34.65 8.78
C PRO A 235 37.12 -35.91 7.91
N GLU A 236 36.09 -36.76 7.88
CA GLU A 236 36.03 -38.00 7.11
C GLU A 236 35.76 -37.79 5.61
N GLY A 237 35.57 -36.54 5.15
CA GLY A 237 35.35 -36.21 3.75
C GLY A 237 33.90 -36.31 3.29
N THR A 238 32.95 -36.29 4.22
CA THR A 238 31.51 -36.28 3.94
C THR A 238 30.86 -34.98 4.39
N TRP A 239 30.03 -34.42 3.54
CA TRP A 239 29.11 -33.34 3.91
C TRP A 239 27.93 -33.93 4.68
N THR A 240 27.64 -33.40 5.86
CA THR A 240 26.56 -33.88 6.73
C THR A 240 25.71 -32.72 7.26
N GLY A 241 24.48 -33.03 7.64
CA GLY A 241 23.62 -32.09 8.37
C GLY A 241 23.03 -30.97 7.52
N CYS A 242 22.57 -31.26 6.29
CA CYS A 242 21.80 -30.30 5.50
C CYS A 242 20.51 -29.89 6.23
N ASP A 243 20.44 -28.63 6.65
CA ASP A 243 19.30 -28.07 7.39
C ASP A 243 18.20 -27.46 6.49
N ALA A 244 18.35 -27.53 5.16
CA ALA A 244 17.33 -27.07 4.22
C ALA A 244 15.98 -27.76 4.50
N LEU A 245 14.87 -27.03 4.41
CA LEU A 245 13.52 -27.61 4.45
C LEU A 245 13.22 -28.39 3.17
N LEU A 246 12.20 -29.25 3.18
CA LEU A 246 11.61 -29.77 1.93
C LEU A 246 10.39 -28.90 1.67
N ALA A 247 10.33 -28.22 0.52
CA ALA A 247 9.22 -27.33 0.21
C ALA A 247 7.87 -28.02 0.43
N SER A 248 7.02 -27.45 1.29
CA SER A 248 5.71 -27.99 1.60
C SER A 248 4.60 -27.04 1.17
N ASP A 249 3.39 -27.23 1.66
CA ASP A 249 2.36 -26.20 1.62
C ASP A 249 2.74 -25.08 2.57
N GLU A 250 2.46 -23.83 2.20
CA GLU A 250 2.59 -22.69 3.11
C GLU A 250 1.57 -22.82 4.25
N ILE A 251 2.01 -22.78 5.49
CA ILE A 251 1.16 -22.86 6.68
C ILE A 251 1.48 -21.71 7.62
N CYS A 252 0.52 -21.32 8.46
CA CYS A 252 0.70 -20.22 9.40
C CYS A 252 1.60 -20.62 10.58
N ASP A 253 2.92 -20.59 10.40
CA ASP A 253 3.91 -21.03 11.40
C ASP A 253 5.12 -20.09 11.56
N GLY A 254 5.19 -18.99 10.81
CA GLY A 254 6.29 -18.03 10.88
C GLY A 254 7.41 -18.30 9.88
N ILE A 255 7.26 -19.30 9.01
CA ILE A 255 8.32 -19.83 8.13
C ILE A 255 7.79 -19.91 6.70
N ASP A 256 8.56 -19.41 5.74
CA ASP A 256 8.39 -19.69 4.31
C ASP A 256 8.60 -21.20 4.04
N ASN A 257 7.49 -21.95 4.06
CA ASN A 257 7.50 -23.40 4.00
C ASN A 257 7.60 -23.93 2.57
N ASP A 258 7.10 -23.17 1.59
CA ASP A 258 7.15 -23.54 0.18
C ASP A 258 8.32 -22.89 -0.58
N CYS A 259 9.08 -22.02 0.09
CA CYS A 259 10.33 -21.43 -0.33
C CYS A 259 10.18 -20.53 -1.57
N ASP A 260 9.03 -19.86 -1.70
CA ASP A 260 8.71 -18.94 -2.79
C ASP A 260 9.11 -17.47 -2.47
N GLY A 261 9.50 -17.20 -1.21
CA GLY A 261 9.94 -15.90 -0.73
C GLY A 261 8.85 -15.07 -0.02
N LEU A 262 7.64 -15.62 0.14
CA LEU A 262 6.57 -15.09 0.97
C LEU A 262 6.51 -15.84 2.30
N THR A 263 5.85 -15.25 3.30
CA THR A 263 5.77 -15.87 4.63
C THR A 263 4.39 -15.61 5.21
N ASP A 264 3.65 -16.68 5.42
CA ASP A 264 2.38 -16.71 6.12
C ASP A 264 1.32 -15.69 5.62
N SER A 265 0.99 -14.68 6.43
CA SER A 265 -0.15 -13.77 6.23
C SER A 265 -0.06 -12.87 4.98
N ILE A 266 1.14 -12.74 4.40
CA ILE A 266 1.39 -12.02 3.15
C ILE A 266 1.45 -12.95 1.94
N ASP A 267 1.41 -14.26 2.18
CA ASP A 267 1.47 -15.30 1.16
C ASP A 267 0.05 -15.65 0.66
N PRO A 268 -0.26 -15.46 -0.64
CA PRO A 268 -1.55 -15.82 -1.22
C PRO A 268 -1.77 -17.33 -1.33
N ASP A 269 -0.70 -18.14 -1.28
CA ASP A 269 -0.72 -19.60 -1.30
C ASP A 269 -0.82 -20.19 0.12
N LEU A 270 -0.92 -19.34 1.16
CA LEU A 270 -1.16 -19.73 2.55
C LEU A 270 -2.34 -20.71 2.65
N VAL A 271 -2.04 -21.91 3.11
CA VAL A 271 -3.02 -22.98 3.24
C VAL A 271 -3.95 -22.69 4.40
N THR A 272 -5.12 -22.24 4.02
CA THR A 272 -6.28 -22.03 4.89
C THR A 272 -7.22 -23.24 4.88
N THR A 273 -6.96 -24.24 4.03
CA THR A 273 -7.77 -25.44 3.93
C THR A 273 -7.60 -26.29 5.19
N GLY A 274 -8.65 -26.37 6.00
CA GLY A 274 -8.63 -27.03 7.31
C GLY A 274 -9.04 -26.10 8.45
N LEU A 275 -9.03 -24.78 8.23
CA LEU A 275 -9.63 -23.83 9.15
C LEU A 275 -11.16 -23.88 9.06
N PRO A 276 -11.87 -24.15 10.17
CA PRO A 276 -13.32 -24.14 10.18
C PRO A 276 -13.86 -22.74 9.85
N GLY A 277 -14.59 -22.62 8.74
CA GLY A 277 -15.37 -21.43 8.38
C GLY A 277 -14.63 -20.33 7.62
N TYR A 278 -13.37 -20.52 7.23
CA TYR A 278 -12.52 -19.46 6.63
C TYR A 278 -13.22 -18.70 5.48
N PRO A 279 -13.17 -17.35 5.44
CA PRO A 279 -12.35 -16.46 6.28
C PRO A 279 -12.89 -16.24 7.69
N ASN A 280 -14.12 -16.70 7.95
CA ASN A 280 -14.76 -16.54 9.25
C ASN A 280 -14.26 -17.61 10.23
N CYS A 281 -14.03 -17.22 11.47
CA CYS A 281 -13.75 -18.13 12.54
C CYS A 281 -14.95 -18.19 13.49
N ARG A 282 -15.03 -19.23 14.32
CA ARG A 282 -16.04 -19.32 15.38
C ARG A 282 -15.39 -19.65 16.72
N LYS A 283 -15.86 -18.97 17.77
CA LYS A 283 -15.72 -19.42 19.17
C LYS A 283 -17.10 -19.84 19.64
N GLY A 284 -17.21 -21.01 20.26
CA GLY A 284 -18.51 -21.67 20.43
C GLY A 284 -19.13 -22.10 19.08
N ALA A 285 -20.43 -22.38 19.06
CA ALA A 285 -21.17 -22.69 17.85
C ALA A 285 -21.65 -21.45 17.05
N ALA A 286 -21.85 -20.26 17.65
CA ALA A 286 -22.44 -19.10 16.95
C ALA A 286 -21.58 -17.82 16.87
N CYS A 287 -20.70 -17.54 17.83
CA CYS A 287 -19.92 -16.29 17.78
C CYS A 287 -18.92 -16.34 16.63
N THR A 288 -19.14 -15.48 15.64
CA THR A 288 -18.30 -15.38 14.44
C THR A 288 -17.25 -14.28 14.59
N GLY A 289 -16.09 -14.50 13.99
CA GLY A 289 -15.03 -13.54 13.81
C GLY A 289 -14.29 -13.83 12.52
N LEU A 290 -13.07 -13.32 12.38
CA LEU A 290 -12.19 -13.59 11.24
C LEU A 290 -10.93 -14.31 11.70
N TRP A 291 -10.46 -15.23 10.86
CA TRP A 291 -9.13 -15.82 11.01
C TRP A 291 -8.08 -14.83 10.55
N SER A 292 -7.10 -14.55 11.41
CA SER A 292 -5.88 -13.82 11.08
C SER A 292 -4.67 -14.68 11.40
N CYS A 293 -3.69 -14.76 10.51
CA CYS A 293 -2.44 -15.44 10.78
C CYS A 293 -1.44 -14.47 11.43
N GLY A 294 -0.87 -14.82 12.59
CA GLY A 294 0.10 -13.96 13.28
C GLY A 294 0.61 -14.54 14.60
N SER A 295 1.28 -13.72 15.41
CA SER A 295 1.81 -14.15 16.71
C SER A 295 0.67 -14.42 17.70
N THR A 296 0.78 -15.54 18.43
CA THR A 296 -0.16 -15.93 19.49
C THR A 296 0.35 -15.46 20.86
N GLY A 297 -0.58 -15.13 21.78
CA GLY A 297 -0.27 -14.55 23.10
C GLY A 297 0.58 -15.42 24.05
N ASP A 298 0.88 -16.67 23.68
CA ASP A 298 1.75 -17.60 24.40
C ASP A 298 3.19 -17.65 23.86
N GLY A 299 3.53 -16.79 22.89
CA GLY A 299 4.86 -16.75 22.26
C GLY A 299 5.01 -17.71 21.07
N GLY A 300 3.91 -18.29 20.59
CA GLY A 300 3.83 -19.02 19.33
C GLY A 300 3.46 -18.14 18.13
N PHE A 301 3.33 -18.77 16.97
CA PHE A 301 2.86 -18.18 15.72
C PHE A 301 1.78 -19.11 15.13
N GLY A 302 0.64 -18.56 14.70
CA GLY A 302 -0.51 -19.36 14.29
C GLY A 302 -1.76 -18.56 13.95
N PHE A 303 -2.82 -19.25 13.53
CA PHE A 303 -4.10 -18.62 13.24
C PHE A 303 -4.83 -18.21 14.52
N VAL A 304 -5.21 -16.94 14.59
CA VAL A 304 -5.98 -16.32 15.68
C VAL A 304 -7.39 -16.00 15.18
N CYS A 305 -8.38 -16.26 16.02
CA CYS A 305 -9.78 -15.98 15.73
C CYS A 305 -10.24 -14.71 16.46
N SER A 306 -10.75 -13.72 15.73
CA SER A 306 -11.25 -12.46 16.30
C SER A 306 -12.66 -12.54 16.90
N ALA A 307 -13.27 -13.73 16.96
CA ALA A 307 -14.59 -13.89 17.57
C ALA A 307 -14.55 -13.53 19.07
N PRO A 308 -15.60 -12.89 19.61
CA PRO A 308 -15.70 -12.59 21.04
C PRO A 308 -15.74 -13.87 21.88
N ASP A 309 -15.33 -13.77 23.14
CA ASP A 309 -15.37 -14.89 24.08
C ASP A 309 -16.81 -15.11 24.61
N PRO A 310 -17.25 -16.38 24.75
CA PRO A 310 -18.50 -16.78 25.41
C PRO A 310 -18.73 -16.09 26.77
N LYS A 311 -19.95 -15.60 27.01
CA LYS A 311 -20.41 -15.01 28.27
C LYS A 311 -21.72 -15.67 28.71
N GLU A 312 -22.09 -15.56 29.98
CA GLU A 312 -23.34 -16.17 30.48
C GLU A 312 -24.59 -15.51 29.84
N GLU A 313 -25.57 -16.34 29.47
CA GLU A 313 -26.80 -15.94 28.77
C GLU A 313 -27.64 -14.90 29.53
N THR A 314 -28.00 -13.84 28.81
CA THR A 314 -28.98 -12.85 29.27
C THR A 314 -30.12 -12.84 28.27
N CYS A 315 -31.37 -12.72 28.74
CA CYS A 315 -32.54 -12.68 27.86
C CYS A 315 -32.54 -11.42 26.96
N ASN A 316 -31.82 -11.48 25.85
CA ASN A 316 -31.57 -10.36 24.94
C ASN A 316 -31.75 -10.77 23.47
N GLY A 317 -32.07 -12.04 23.20
CA GLY A 317 -32.24 -12.56 21.84
C GLY A 317 -30.92 -12.71 21.09
N ALA A 318 -29.80 -12.65 21.79
CA ALA A 318 -28.48 -13.01 21.31
C ALA A 318 -28.04 -14.33 21.95
N ASP A 319 -27.03 -14.94 21.33
CA ASP A 319 -26.35 -16.12 21.82
C ASP A 319 -25.06 -15.61 22.48
N ASP A 320 -25.17 -15.22 23.74
CA ASP A 320 -24.13 -14.54 24.52
C ASP A 320 -22.99 -15.50 24.89
N ASP A 321 -23.31 -16.77 25.09
CA ASP A 321 -22.41 -17.88 25.44
C ASP A 321 -21.89 -18.62 24.20
N CYS A 322 -22.37 -18.19 23.04
CA CYS A 322 -21.97 -18.64 21.73
C CYS A 322 -22.26 -20.13 21.51
N ASP A 323 -23.12 -20.83 22.26
CA ASP A 323 -23.32 -22.28 22.17
C ASP A 323 -24.18 -22.74 20.96
N GLY A 324 -24.73 -21.79 20.20
CA GLY A 324 -25.59 -22.04 19.04
C GLY A 324 -27.08 -21.95 19.35
N GLN A 325 -27.43 -21.68 20.60
CA GLN A 325 -28.78 -21.55 21.09
C GLN A 325 -28.93 -20.17 21.74
N VAL A 326 -29.73 -19.34 21.10
CA VAL A 326 -30.12 -18.04 21.66
C VAL A 326 -30.83 -18.25 23.00
N ASP A 327 -30.39 -17.56 24.05
CA ASP A 327 -30.94 -17.57 25.41
C ASP A 327 -30.94 -18.98 26.07
N ASP A 328 -29.91 -19.79 25.85
CA ASP A 328 -29.78 -21.12 26.45
C ASP A 328 -29.80 -21.07 28.01
N GLY A 329 -30.34 -22.11 28.64
CA GLY A 329 -30.68 -22.08 30.07
C GLY A 329 -31.91 -21.22 30.45
N LEU A 330 -32.40 -20.36 29.56
CA LEU A 330 -33.71 -19.70 29.67
C LEU A 330 -34.78 -20.40 28.82
N VAL A 331 -34.36 -21.10 27.75
CA VAL A 331 -35.21 -21.92 26.86
C VAL A 331 -35.01 -23.43 27.06
N ASP A 332 -36.01 -24.24 26.68
CA ASP A 332 -35.89 -25.71 26.60
C ASP A 332 -35.32 -26.17 25.24
N SER A 333 -35.11 -27.48 25.09
CA SER A 333 -34.56 -28.10 23.87
C SER A 333 -35.40 -27.87 22.60
N ASN A 334 -36.60 -27.29 22.72
CA ASN A 334 -37.46 -26.94 21.59
C ASN A 334 -37.53 -25.41 21.40
N GLY A 335 -36.64 -24.63 22.04
CA GLY A 335 -36.57 -23.17 21.96
C GLY A 335 -37.70 -22.45 22.72
N ASN A 336 -38.44 -23.15 23.60
CA ASN A 336 -39.49 -22.50 24.37
C ASN A 336 -38.89 -21.92 25.64
N TYR A 337 -39.19 -20.67 25.93
CA TYR A 337 -38.87 -20.01 27.20
C TYR A 337 -39.54 -20.74 28.38
N VAL A 338 -38.72 -21.40 29.21
CA VAL A 338 -39.16 -22.25 30.35
C VAL A 338 -38.64 -21.79 31.70
N SER A 339 -37.84 -20.74 31.73
CA SER A 339 -37.34 -20.17 32.98
C SER A 339 -38.44 -19.36 33.67
N ALA A 340 -38.41 -19.30 35.01
CA ALA A 340 -39.29 -18.39 35.74
C ALA A 340 -39.02 -16.91 35.43
N ARG A 341 -37.84 -16.57 34.89
CA ARG A 341 -37.46 -15.20 34.49
C ARG A 341 -37.80 -14.85 33.05
N ALA A 342 -38.15 -15.85 32.25
CA ALA A 342 -38.55 -15.75 30.86
C ALA A 342 -39.52 -16.90 30.60
N CYS A 343 -40.77 -16.76 31.04
CA CYS A 343 -41.77 -17.82 30.95
C CYS A 343 -42.66 -17.62 29.73
N GLY A 344 -42.57 -18.51 28.75
CA GLY A 344 -43.31 -18.42 27.50
C GLY A 344 -42.78 -17.37 26.52
N ASN A 345 -42.12 -16.31 26.99
CA ASN A 345 -41.37 -15.34 26.19
C ASN A 345 -40.31 -14.62 27.06
N CYS A 346 -39.41 -13.90 26.38
CA CYS A 346 -38.29 -13.21 27.01
C CYS A 346 -38.68 -12.03 27.93
N ALA A 347 -39.89 -11.47 27.78
CA ALA A 347 -40.36 -10.33 28.57
C ALA A 347 -41.17 -10.74 29.82
N THR A 348 -41.47 -12.02 30.00
CA THR A 348 -42.37 -12.49 31.06
C THR A 348 -41.58 -13.07 32.23
N ASP A 349 -41.25 -12.21 33.19
CA ASP A 349 -40.69 -12.61 34.47
C ASP A 349 -41.83 -12.96 35.45
N CYS A 350 -41.98 -14.25 35.78
CA CYS A 350 -43.00 -14.73 36.71
C CYS A 350 -42.88 -14.12 38.10
N PHE A 351 -41.70 -13.63 38.48
CA PHE A 351 -41.51 -12.93 39.75
C PHE A 351 -42.07 -11.51 39.73
N GLN A 352 -42.35 -10.95 38.54
CA GLN A 352 -42.98 -9.64 38.35
C GLN A 352 -44.48 -9.75 38.04
N VAL A 353 -44.90 -10.79 37.31
CA VAL A 353 -46.29 -10.94 36.83
C VAL A 353 -47.22 -11.53 37.89
N LEU A 354 -46.72 -12.42 38.76
CA LEU A 354 -47.52 -13.02 39.82
C LEU A 354 -47.51 -12.14 41.08
N GLU A 355 -48.70 -11.80 41.57
CA GLU A 355 -48.86 -11.03 42.80
C GLU A 355 -48.87 -11.91 44.06
N ASN A 356 -48.58 -11.30 45.22
CA ASN A 356 -48.67 -11.91 46.55
C ASN A 356 -47.80 -13.18 46.72
N LEU A 357 -46.66 -13.23 46.01
CA LEU A 357 -45.65 -14.26 46.18
C LEU A 357 -44.88 -14.06 47.49
N LEU A 358 -44.36 -15.15 48.07
CA LEU A 358 -43.55 -15.06 49.29
C LEU A 358 -42.30 -14.19 49.05
N THR A 359 -42.12 -13.17 49.89
CA THR A 359 -40.96 -12.28 49.86
C THR A 359 -40.13 -12.38 51.14
N ASP A 360 -38.82 -12.15 51.03
CA ASP A 360 -37.90 -11.92 52.14
C ASP A 360 -37.20 -10.56 51.92
N GLY A 361 -37.31 -9.64 52.89
CA GLY A 361 -36.77 -8.29 52.75
C GLY A 361 -37.35 -7.47 51.56
N GLY A 362 -38.53 -7.84 51.05
CA GLY A 362 -39.15 -7.20 49.87
C GLY A 362 -38.71 -7.79 48.52
N VAL A 363 -37.92 -8.87 48.51
CA VAL A 363 -37.51 -9.60 47.31
C VAL A 363 -38.21 -10.95 47.26
N VAL A 364 -38.79 -11.33 46.13
CA VAL A 364 -39.44 -12.64 45.94
C VAL A 364 -38.44 -13.77 46.13
N VAL A 365 -38.75 -14.75 46.96
CA VAL A 365 -37.80 -15.84 47.29
C VAL A 365 -37.64 -16.80 46.10
N PRO A 366 -36.43 -17.35 45.86
CA PRO A 366 -36.22 -18.36 44.84
C PRO A 366 -37.15 -19.56 45.02
N GLY A 367 -37.87 -19.94 43.97
CA GLY A 367 -38.85 -21.03 43.99
C GLY A 367 -40.26 -20.63 44.44
N ALA A 368 -40.55 -19.34 44.69
CA ALA A 368 -41.91 -18.87 44.92
C ALA A 368 -42.81 -18.93 43.67
N ALA A 369 -42.21 -18.93 42.48
CA ALA A 369 -42.87 -19.15 41.19
C ALA A 369 -42.04 -20.07 40.29
N THR A 370 -42.71 -20.81 39.40
CA THR A 370 -42.11 -21.64 38.35
C THR A 370 -42.79 -21.37 37.02
N CYS A 371 -42.16 -21.75 35.91
CA CYS A 371 -42.80 -21.74 34.60
C CYS A 371 -43.19 -23.17 34.21
N ASP A 372 -44.48 -23.50 34.28
CA ASP A 372 -44.96 -24.85 33.99
C ASP A 372 -45.66 -24.89 32.63
N LEU A 373 -45.61 -26.05 31.95
CA LEU A 373 -46.41 -26.30 30.76
C LEU A 373 -47.83 -26.70 31.17
N ARG A 374 -48.82 -25.90 30.82
CA ARG A 374 -50.25 -26.15 31.08
C ARG A 374 -51.03 -25.99 29.77
N ASN A 375 -51.80 -27.01 29.41
CA ASN A 375 -52.62 -27.03 28.19
C ASN A 375 -51.89 -26.63 26.89
N GLY A 376 -50.57 -26.85 26.81
CA GLY A 376 -49.76 -26.49 25.64
C GLY A 376 -49.18 -25.07 25.65
N GLN A 377 -49.44 -24.26 26.68
CA GLN A 377 -48.83 -22.95 26.88
C GLN A 377 -47.95 -22.95 28.14
N ARG A 378 -46.88 -22.14 28.11
CA ARG A 378 -46.00 -21.93 29.26
C ARG A 378 -46.60 -20.84 30.12
N GLU A 379 -46.97 -21.20 31.34
CA GLU A 379 -47.69 -20.31 32.27
C GLU A 379 -46.87 -20.13 33.55
N CYS A 380 -46.90 -18.92 34.10
CA CYS A 380 -46.35 -18.64 35.42
C CYS A 380 -47.20 -19.31 36.50
N VAL A 381 -46.55 -20.14 37.32
CA VAL A 381 -47.20 -20.94 38.37
C VAL A 381 -46.68 -20.53 39.74
N PRO A 382 -47.53 -20.05 40.66
CA PRO A 382 -47.12 -19.78 42.03
C PRO A 382 -46.90 -21.07 42.82
N ARG A 383 -45.89 -21.07 43.69
CA ARG A 383 -45.52 -22.18 44.59
C ARG A 383 -45.51 -21.78 46.06
N LEU A 384 -45.18 -20.52 46.36
CA LEU A 384 -45.14 -19.99 47.72
C LEU A 384 -45.79 -18.61 47.73
N CYS A 385 -46.83 -18.44 48.55
CA CYS A 385 -47.54 -17.18 48.70
C CYS A 385 -47.06 -16.44 49.95
N GLU A 386 -47.16 -15.11 49.93
CA GLU A 386 -46.95 -14.28 51.10
C GLU A 386 -48.01 -14.55 52.17
N LYS A 387 -47.73 -14.09 53.39
CA LYS A 387 -48.68 -14.19 54.50
C LYS A 387 -49.96 -13.40 54.16
N GLY A 388 -51.13 -13.99 54.37
CA GLY A 388 -52.41 -13.40 53.94
C GLY A 388 -52.93 -13.89 52.60
N ALA A 389 -52.15 -14.68 51.83
CA ALA A 389 -52.57 -15.26 50.56
C ALA A 389 -52.33 -16.78 50.53
N TYR A 390 -53.08 -17.50 49.69
CA TYR A 390 -52.98 -18.95 49.54
C TYR A 390 -52.99 -19.39 48.08
N LEU A 391 -52.40 -20.55 47.83
CA LEU A 391 -52.40 -21.19 46.52
C LEU A 391 -53.82 -21.61 46.15
N ASN A 392 -54.34 -21.05 45.05
CA ASN A 392 -55.69 -21.33 44.58
C ASN A 392 -55.69 -21.74 43.10
N PRO A 393 -56.36 -22.85 42.72
CA PRO A 393 -56.93 -23.87 43.60
C PRO A 393 -55.86 -24.56 44.45
N SER A 394 -56.22 -24.97 45.68
CA SER A 394 -55.32 -25.69 46.57
C SER A 394 -55.05 -27.09 46.04
N GLY A 395 -53.82 -27.38 45.59
CA GLY A 395 -53.46 -28.69 45.05
C GLY A 395 -52.33 -28.64 44.04
N ALA A 396 -52.31 -29.59 43.12
CA ALA A 396 -51.21 -29.78 42.16
C ALA A 396 -51.12 -28.67 41.09
N ASN A 397 -52.17 -27.86 40.89
CA ASN A 397 -52.25 -26.90 39.79
C ASN A 397 -52.71 -25.49 40.23
N PRO A 398 -51.96 -24.83 41.14
CA PRO A 398 -52.30 -23.48 41.60
C PRO A 398 -52.10 -22.47 40.48
N GLN A 399 -53.04 -21.52 40.33
CA GLN A 399 -53.02 -20.51 39.26
C GLN A 399 -52.54 -19.17 39.82
N ILE A 400 -52.99 -18.82 41.02
CA ILE A 400 -52.69 -17.54 41.66
C ILE A 400 -52.40 -17.74 43.15
N CYS A 401 -51.69 -16.79 43.74
CA CYS A 401 -51.73 -16.55 45.17
C CYS A 401 -52.95 -15.65 45.47
N GLU A 402 -54.09 -16.28 45.72
CA GLU A 402 -55.33 -15.59 46.04
C GLU A 402 -55.26 -15.03 47.46
N LYS A 403 -55.51 -13.73 47.64
CA LYS A 403 -55.63 -13.16 49.00
C LYS A 403 -56.78 -13.82 49.75
N ALA A 404 -56.54 -14.18 50.99
CA ALA A 404 -57.56 -14.74 51.87
C ALA A 404 -58.62 -13.67 52.16
N SER A 405 -59.84 -13.91 51.66
CA SER A 405 -61.04 -13.12 51.99
C SER A 405 -61.89 -13.87 53.00
N THR A 406 -62.77 -13.17 53.71
CA THR A 406 -63.60 -13.82 54.73
C THR A 406 -64.62 -14.80 54.14
N SER A 407 -64.63 -16.04 54.62
CA SER A 407 -65.65 -17.05 54.28
C SER A 407 -66.82 -17.07 55.27
N GLN A 408 -66.80 -16.19 56.28
CA GLN A 408 -67.72 -16.23 57.42
C GLN A 408 -69.19 -16.26 56.99
N CYS A 409 -69.95 -17.20 57.55
CA CYS A 409 -71.37 -17.41 57.31
C CYS A 409 -71.75 -17.76 55.86
N ARG A 410 -70.80 -18.20 55.02
CA ARG A 410 -71.11 -18.79 53.71
C ARG A 410 -71.72 -20.18 53.88
N PRO A 411 -72.85 -20.53 53.23
CA PRO A 411 -73.37 -21.88 53.26
C PRO A 411 -72.34 -22.88 52.74
N CYS A 412 -72.22 -24.02 53.42
CA CYS A 412 -71.30 -25.08 53.03
C CYS A 412 -71.91 -26.43 53.37
N THR A 413 -71.42 -27.47 52.72
CA THR A 413 -71.70 -28.86 53.06
C THR A 413 -70.48 -29.56 53.65
N THR A 414 -69.29 -29.10 53.27
CA THR A 414 -67.99 -29.58 53.71
C THR A 414 -67.04 -28.41 53.96
N SER A 415 -66.00 -28.58 54.79
CA SER A 415 -65.02 -27.51 55.05
C SER A 415 -64.26 -27.06 53.80
N THR A 416 -64.17 -27.91 52.76
CA THR A 416 -63.61 -27.54 51.46
C THR A 416 -64.42 -26.48 50.72
N ASP A 417 -65.73 -26.41 50.96
CA ASP A 417 -66.60 -25.38 50.36
C ASP A 417 -66.30 -23.98 50.90
N CYS A 418 -65.51 -23.87 51.97
CA CYS A 418 -65.06 -22.60 52.56
C CYS A 418 -63.85 -22.00 51.84
N ARG A 419 -63.19 -22.75 50.93
CA ARG A 419 -62.09 -22.37 50.02
C ARG A 419 -60.80 -21.87 50.70
N VAL A 420 -60.91 -21.01 51.71
CA VAL A 420 -59.77 -20.51 52.50
C VAL A 420 -59.23 -21.63 53.38
N PRO A 421 -57.94 -21.97 53.27
CA PRO A 421 -57.35 -23.05 54.05
C PRO A 421 -57.49 -22.80 55.56
N GLY A 422 -58.06 -23.79 56.26
CA GLY A 422 -58.22 -23.77 57.71
C GLY A 422 -59.62 -23.38 58.20
N ASP A 423 -60.45 -22.76 57.34
CA ASP A 423 -61.86 -22.49 57.63
C ASP A 423 -62.67 -23.79 57.66
N GLU A 424 -63.69 -23.84 58.52
CA GLU A 424 -64.47 -25.07 58.73
C GLU A 424 -65.94 -24.88 58.46
N CYS A 425 -66.55 -25.91 57.88
CA CYS A 425 -67.99 -25.98 57.75
C CYS A 425 -68.58 -26.55 59.05
N VAL A 426 -69.29 -25.71 59.79
CA VAL A 426 -69.81 -26.04 61.12
C VAL A 426 -71.29 -25.70 61.25
N ASN A 427 -71.96 -26.33 62.20
CA ASN A 427 -73.26 -25.87 62.65
C ASN A 427 -73.08 -24.63 63.53
N VAL A 428 -73.79 -23.56 63.20
CA VAL A 428 -73.76 -22.30 63.95
C VAL A 428 -75.02 -22.21 64.81
N GLY A 429 -74.85 -22.31 66.13
CA GLY A 429 -75.95 -22.30 67.11
C GLY A 429 -77.03 -23.34 66.81
N THR A 430 -78.26 -22.88 66.55
CA THR A 430 -79.43 -23.72 66.22
C THR A 430 -79.84 -23.64 64.76
N ASP A 431 -78.99 -23.09 63.89
CA ASP A 431 -79.31 -22.98 62.48
C ASP A 431 -79.51 -24.38 61.85
N PRO A 432 -80.48 -24.53 60.94
CA PRO A 432 -80.78 -25.81 60.29
C PRO A 432 -79.71 -26.24 59.28
N ASP A 433 -78.90 -25.28 58.79
CA ASP A 433 -77.87 -25.48 57.78
C ASP A 433 -76.46 -25.25 58.37
N THR A 434 -75.45 -25.82 57.71
CA THR A 434 -74.04 -25.61 58.04
C THR A 434 -73.45 -24.41 57.31
N PHE A 435 -72.55 -23.70 57.98
CA PHE A 435 -71.91 -22.50 57.47
C PHE A 435 -70.40 -22.50 57.71
N CYS A 436 -69.68 -21.84 56.82
CA CYS A 436 -68.26 -21.61 56.95
C CYS A 436 -67.99 -20.69 58.12
N ALA A 437 -67.26 -21.19 59.10
CA ALA A 437 -66.68 -20.43 60.18
C ALA A 437 -65.21 -20.21 59.89
N GLN A 438 -64.82 -18.95 59.80
CA GLN A 438 -63.47 -18.52 59.51
C GLN A 438 -62.53 -18.94 60.65
N ASN A 439 -61.34 -19.45 60.34
CA ASN A 439 -60.33 -19.75 61.34
C ASN A 439 -59.75 -18.46 61.93
N CYS A 440 -59.78 -18.35 63.25
CA CYS A 440 -59.26 -17.21 63.99
C CYS A 440 -58.15 -17.60 64.97
N GLY A 441 -57.64 -18.83 64.90
CA GLY A 441 -56.48 -19.26 65.65
C GLY A 441 -55.21 -18.51 65.26
N VAL A 442 -54.19 -18.58 66.11
CA VAL A 442 -52.88 -17.92 65.89
C VAL A 442 -52.16 -18.35 64.61
N ASN A 443 -52.53 -19.51 64.05
CA ASN A 443 -51.97 -20.05 62.81
C ASN A 443 -52.88 -19.82 61.60
N SER A 444 -53.92 -18.99 61.73
CA SER A 444 -54.78 -18.64 60.60
C SER A 444 -53.98 -17.91 59.53
N ILE A 445 -54.36 -18.15 58.27
CA ILE A 445 -53.78 -17.47 57.12
C ILE A 445 -54.27 -16.03 57.00
N ILE A 446 -55.38 -15.69 57.65
CA ILE A 446 -55.91 -14.32 57.72
C ILE A 446 -55.10 -13.54 58.76
N GLU A 447 -54.67 -12.35 58.39
CA GLU A 447 -53.84 -11.53 59.26
C GLU A 447 -54.59 -10.96 60.47
N GLY A 448 -53.88 -10.74 61.58
CA GLY A 448 -54.44 -10.13 62.80
C GLY A 448 -55.19 -11.09 63.73
N CYS A 449 -55.14 -12.40 63.50
CA CYS A 449 -55.80 -13.39 64.35
C CYS A 449 -55.09 -13.52 65.70
N THR A 450 -55.80 -13.21 66.80
CA THR A 450 -55.26 -13.32 68.16
C THR A 450 -55.36 -14.75 68.70
N GLY A 451 -56.30 -15.57 68.21
CA GLY A 451 -56.58 -16.91 68.71
C GLY A 451 -57.09 -16.96 70.15
N ILE A 452 -57.46 -15.82 70.73
CA ILE A 452 -57.96 -15.69 72.09
C ILE A 452 -59.48 -15.86 72.09
N ASP A 453 -59.96 -16.74 72.96
CA ASP A 453 -61.40 -17.03 73.11
C ASP A 453 -62.16 -15.80 73.64
N GLY A 454 -63.20 -15.38 72.91
CA GLY A 454 -64.05 -14.23 73.21
C GLY A 454 -63.61 -12.90 72.61
N GLU A 455 -62.47 -12.81 71.91
CA GLU A 455 -62.04 -11.59 71.22
C GLU A 455 -62.51 -11.55 69.77
N GLN A 456 -62.69 -10.35 69.19
CA GLN A 456 -62.93 -10.23 67.76
C GLN A 456 -61.71 -10.68 66.94
N GLY A 457 -60.49 -10.28 67.31
CA GLY A 457 -59.27 -10.61 66.56
C GLY A 457 -59.41 -10.29 65.06
N CYS A 458 -59.13 -11.28 64.20
CA CYS A 458 -59.32 -11.20 62.75
C CYS A 458 -60.73 -11.58 62.27
N CYS A 459 -61.66 -11.85 63.19
CA CYS A 459 -63.03 -12.16 62.82
C CYS A 459 -63.74 -10.91 62.27
N PRO A 460 -64.58 -11.07 61.23
CA PRO A 460 -65.38 -9.97 60.70
C PRO A 460 -66.27 -9.35 61.79
N SER A 461 -66.56 -8.05 61.66
CA SER A 461 -67.43 -7.32 62.59
C SER A 461 -68.72 -8.08 62.90
N GLY A 462 -69.06 -8.21 64.19
CA GLY A 462 -70.22 -8.99 64.66
C GLY A 462 -69.95 -10.48 64.87
N ASN A 463 -68.68 -10.91 64.86
CA ASN A 463 -68.24 -12.25 65.18
C ASN A 463 -67.10 -12.20 66.20
N THR A 464 -67.09 -13.17 67.12
CA THR A 464 -66.05 -13.38 68.12
C THR A 464 -65.37 -14.73 67.92
N CYS A 465 -64.06 -14.77 68.12
CA CYS A 465 -63.25 -15.98 68.02
C CYS A 465 -63.56 -16.91 69.20
N ARG A 466 -64.05 -18.13 68.93
CA ARG A 466 -64.41 -19.10 69.97
C ARG A 466 -63.89 -20.50 69.66
N SER A 467 -63.61 -21.27 70.71
CA SER A 467 -63.21 -22.68 70.55
C SER A 467 -64.41 -23.54 70.17
N THR A 468 -64.41 -24.06 68.94
CA THR A 468 -65.44 -24.93 68.38
C THR A 468 -64.77 -26.20 67.89
N ASN A 469 -65.20 -27.37 68.38
CA ASN A 469 -64.63 -28.69 68.03
C ASN A 469 -63.09 -28.79 68.16
N GLY A 470 -62.49 -28.04 69.10
CA GLY A 470 -61.04 -28.05 69.34
C GLY A 470 -60.24 -27.14 68.40
N LYS A 471 -60.90 -26.31 67.57
CA LYS A 471 -60.29 -25.27 66.75
C LYS A 471 -60.86 -23.90 67.11
N MET A 472 -60.06 -22.85 66.94
CA MET A 472 -60.49 -21.47 67.17
C MET A 472 -61.14 -20.94 65.88
N LEU A 473 -62.47 -20.75 65.91
CA LEU A 473 -63.26 -20.32 64.75
C LEU A 473 -64.08 -19.08 65.09
N CYS A 474 -64.32 -18.24 64.09
CA CYS A 474 -65.17 -17.07 64.21
C CYS A 474 -66.62 -17.50 64.33
N VAL A 475 -67.25 -17.19 65.46
CA VAL A 475 -68.66 -17.48 65.73
C VAL A 475 -69.42 -16.14 65.76
N PRO A 476 -70.55 -16.00 65.06
CA PRO A 476 -71.36 -14.79 65.12
C PRO A 476 -71.82 -14.49 66.54
N ASP A 477 -71.83 -13.23 66.97
CA ASP A 477 -72.13 -12.84 68.36
C ASP A 477 -73.56 -13.22 68.84
N GLY A 478 -74.45 -13.53 67.90
CA GLY A 478 -75.82 -14.01 68.13
C GLY A 478 -76.05 -15.45 67.69
N ASP A 479 -74.97 -16.24 67.53
CA ASP A 479 -74.98 -17.68 67.26
C ASP A 479 -75.86 -18.12 66.06
N SER A 480 -75.96 -17.29 65.01
CA SER A 480 -76.66 -17.65 63.77
C SER A 480 -75.98 -17.02 62.55
N CYS A 481 -76.01 -17.68 61.40
CA CYS A 481 -75.63 -17.15 60.10
C CYS A 481 -76.86 -16.91 59.19
N GLN A 482 -78.06 -17.23 59.70
CA GLN A 482 -79.32 -16.97 59.01
C GLN A 482 -79.60 -15.46 58.96
N CYS A 483 -80.23 -15.03 57.87
CA CYS A 483 -80.71 -13.66 57.75
C CYS A 483 -82.04 -13.54 58.49
N THR A 484 -82.04 -12.88 59.64
CA THR A 484 -83.24 -12.58 60.43
C THR A 484 -83.45 -11.07 60.54
N PRO A 485 -84.69 -10.59 60.80
CA PRO A 485 -84.98 -9.15 60.87
C PRO A 485 -84.17 -8.35 61.91
N ASP A 486 -83.57 -9.01 62.91
CA ASP A 486 -82.69 -8.45 63.92
C ASP A 486 -81.20 -8.40 63.49
N ARG A 487 -80.86 -8.91 62.31
CA ARG A 487 -79.49 -9.01 61.78
C ARG A 487 -79.33 -8.39 60.38
N VAL A 488 -80.15 -7.40 60.06
CA VAL A 488 -80.08 -6.63 58.81
C VAL A 488 -78.70 -5.99 58.65
N GLY A 489 -78.10 -6.14 57.47
CA GLY A 489 -76.78 -5.57 57.14
C GLY A 489 -75.61 -6.54 57.28
N ILE A 490 -75.80 -7.74 57.84
CA ILE A 490 -74.77 -8.79 57.75
C ILE A 490 -74.57 -9.19 56.28
N SER A 491 -73.31 -9.34 55.85
CA SER A 491 -72.96 -9.73 54.49
C SER A 491 -72.20 -11.05 54.49
N ARG A 492 -72.40 -11.85 53.44
CA ARG A 492 -71.70 -13.13 53.21
C ARG A 492 -71.26 -13.23 51.75
N SER A 493 -70.26 -14.06 51.48
CA SER A 493 -69.87 -14.40 50.10
C SER A 493 -70.82 -15.42 49.46
N CYS A 494 -70.91 -15.41 48.13
CA CYS A 494 -71.72 -16.31 47.31
C CYS A 494 -71.01 -16.67 46.00
N PHE A 495 -71.51 -17.65 45.25
CA PHE A 495 -70.95 -18.07 43.96
C PHE A 495 -72.02 -18.06 42.85
N VAL A 496 -71.58 -17.75 41.62
CA VAL A 496 -72.34 -17.95 40.38
C VAL A 496 -71.53 -18.86 39.45
N THR A 497 -72.15 -19.88 38.89
CA THR A 497 -71.53 -20.78 37.90
C THR A 497 -72.02 -20.45 36.50
N SER A 498 -71.09 -20.10 35.60
CA SER A 498 -71.28 -19.97 34.14
C SER A 498 -70.34 -20.97 33.45
N GLY A 499 -70.88 -21.88 32.63
CA GLY A 499 -70.08 -22.90 31.96
C GLY A 499 -69.20 -23.75 32.90
N THR A 500 -67.88 -23.71 32.71
CA THR A 500 -66.87 -24.36 33.56
C THR A 500 -66.24 -23.44 34.61
N ALA A 501 -66.62 -22.16 34.64
CA ALA A 501 -66.08 -21.15 35.57
C ALA A 501 -67.02 -20.93 36.77
N THR A 502 -66.45 -20.53 37.91
CA THR A 502 -67.18 -20.22 39.15
C THR A 502 -66.75 -18.84 39.67
N CYS A 503 -67.61 -17.84 39.51
CA CYS A 503 -67.38 -16.46 39.92
C CYS A 503 -67.82 -16.23 41.39
N ILE A 504 -67.10 -15.41 42.16
CA ILE A 504 -67.46 -15.02 43.55
C ILE A 504 -68.23 -13.70 43.54
N GLY A 505 -69.32 -13.63 44.29
CA GLY A 505 -70.04 -12.39 44.58
C GLY A 505 -70.30 -12.18 46.07
N SER A 506 -71.03 -11.12 46.40
CA SER A 506 -71.49 -10.80 47.76
C SER A 506 -73.01 -10.80 47.88
N GLN A 507 -73.53 -11.19 49.06
CA GLN A 507 -74.94 -11.09 49.43
C GLN A 507 -75.07 -10.38 50.77
N THR A 508 -75.97 -9.39 50.85
CA THR A 508 -76.31 -8.70 52.11
C THR A 508 -77.70 -9.09 52.58
N CYS A 509 -77.86 -9.31 53.89
CA CYS A 509 -79.13 -9.59 54.55
C CYS A 509 -80.01 -8.33 54.58
N ASN A 510 -81.21 -8.43 54.01
CA ASN A 510 -82.15 -7.32 53.90
C ASN A 510 -83.15 -7.27 55.08
N ALA A 511 -83.92 -6.18 55.17
CA ALA A 511 -84.92 -5.95 56.22
C ALA A 511 -86.09 -6.95 56.21
N GLN A 512 -86.24 -7.73 55.14
CA GLN A 512 -87.26 -8.77 54.97
C GLN A 512 -86.80 -10.13 55.51
N GLY A 513 -85.57 -10.25 56.04
CA GLY A 513 -85.05 -11.51 56.56
C GLY A 513 -84.62 -12.49 55.46
N THR A 514 -84.18 -11.99 54.30
CA THR A 514 -83.56 -12.81 53.25
C THR A 514 -82.24 -12.21 52.75
N TYR A 515 -81.32 -13.06 52.30
CA TYR A 515 -80.13 -12.60 51.56
C TYR A 515 -80.52 -12.22 50.13
N GLY A 516 -79.98 -11.11 49.62
CA GLY A 516 -80.19 -10.67 48.22
C GLY A 516 -79.59 -11.61 47.17
N ALA A 517 -79.76 -11.27 45.88
CA ALA A 517 -79.09 -11.97 44.79
C ALA A 517 -77.56 -11.86 44.92
N CYS A 518 -76.82 -12.86 44.41
CA CYS A 518 -75.37 -12.85 44.42
C CYS A 518 -74.86 -11.76 43.48
N ASP A 519 -74.31 -10.68 44.03
CA ASP A 519 -73.77 -9.57 43.24
C ASP A 519 -72.34 -9.88 42.81
N THR A 520 -72.18 -10.23 41.54
CA THR A 520 -70.89 -10.48 40.87
C THR A 520 -70.39 -9.26 40.10
N SER A 521 -70.98 -8.07 40.26
CA SER A 521 -70.51 -6.85 39.58
C SER A 521 -69.05 -6.48 39.91
N MET A 522 -68.48 -7.09 40.94
CA MET A 522 -67.07 -6.98 41.29
C MET A 522 -66.12 -7.87 40.45
N THR A 523 -66.62 -8.71 39.54
CA THR A 523 -65.82 -9.60 38.66
C THR A 523 -65.97 -9.24 37.18
N SER A 524 -65.86 -7.96 36.83
CA SER A 524 -66.19 -7.40 35.50
C SER A 524 -65.01 -7.31 34.52
N LEU A 525 -64.01 -8.18 34.63
CA LEU A 525 -62.81 -8.12 33.78
C LEU A 525 -62.52 -9.48 33.16
N GLU A 526 -62.62 -9.52 31.83
CA GLU A 526 -62.24 -10.68 31.00
C GLU A 526 -60.73 -10.67 30.73
N PHE A 527 -60.07 -11.82 30.89
CA PHE A 527 -58.66 -11.99 30.58
C PHE A 527 -58.51 -12.92 29.38
N CYS A 528 -57.46 -12.72 28.59
CA CYS A 528 -57.09 -13.71 27.59
C CYS A 528 -56.38 -14.87 28.32
N ASP A 529 -57.15 -15.87 28.73
CA ASP A 529 -56.65 -17.04 29.47
C ASP A 529 -57.34 -18.36 29.06
N GLY A 530 -58.22 -18.31 28.04
CA GLY A 530 -58.98 -19.48 27.58
C GLY A 530 -60.18 -19.82 28.46
N ARG A 531 -60.63 -18.91 29.35
CA ARG A 531 -61.74 -19.10 30.27
C ARG A 531 -62.77 -17.97 30.12
N ASP A 532 -63.89 -18.12 30.84
CA ASP A 532 -65.01 -17.17 30.95
C ASP A 532 -64.87 -16.50 32.33
N ASN A 533 -64.11 -15.41 32.42
CA ASN A 533 -63.73 -14.79 33.70
C ASN A 533 -64.81 -13.87 34.28
N ASP A 534 -65.67 -13.31 33.42
CA ASP A 534 -66.78 -12.44 33.81
C ASP A 534 -68.15 -13.14 33.86
N CYS A 535 -68.18 -14.43 33.52
CA CYS A 535 -69.33 -15.33 33.60
C CYS A 535 -70.46 -14.97 32.60
N ASP A 536 -70.13 -14.43 31.43
CA ASP A 536 -71.09 -14.08 30.36
C ASP A 536 -71.39 -15.22 29.35
N SER A 537 -70.72 -16.38 29.50
CA SER A 537 -70.79 -17.57 28.62
C SER A 537 -70.06 -17.48 27.28
N GLN A 538 -69.19 -16.50 27.12
CA GLN A 538 -68.20 -16.44 26.04
C GLN A 538 -66.80 -16.66 26.62
N ILE A 539 -65.84 -17.03 25.76
CA ILE A 539 -64.45 -17.28 26.17
C ILE A 539 -63.60 -16.30 25.38
N ASP A 540 -62.86 -15.44 26.08
CA ASP A 540 -61.93 -14.46 25.52
C ASP A 540 -62.56 -13.59 24.40
N GLU A 541 -63.86 -13.28 24.46
CA GLU A 541 -64.63 -12.59 23.39
C GLU A 541 -64.17 -11.14 23.15
N GLY A 542 -63.39 -10.58 24.07
CA GLY A 542 -62.63 -9.35 23.86
C GLY A 542 -61.37 -9.49 23.00
N PHE A 543 -60.88 -10.72 22.75
CA PHE A 543 -59.54 -11.00 22.21
C PHE A 543 -59.53 -11.89 20.95
N ILE A 544 -60.65 -12.53 20.59
CA ILE A 544 -60.80 -13.38 19.39
C ILE A 544 -61.56 -12.64 18.28
N ASN A 545 -61.19 -12.89 17.02
CA ASN A 545 -61.91 -12.46 15.82
C ASN A 545 -62.05 -10.93 15.69
N THR A 546 -61.05 -10.19 16.16
CA THR A 546 -60.97 -8.73 16.06
C THR A 546 -60.80 -8.24 14.62
N ARG A 547 -60.28 -9.09 13.71
CA ARG A 547 -60.06 -8.83 12.27
C ARG A 547 -60.83 -9.76 11.34
N GLY A 548 -61.72 -10.61 11.86
CA GLY A 548 -62.64 -11.43 11.05
C GLY A 548 -62.11 -12.82 10.65
N THR A 549 -61.02 -13.31 11.25
CA THR A 549 -60.44 -14.62 10.91
C THR A 549 -61.07 -15.81 11.65
N GLY A 550 -61.90 -15.55 12.66
CA GLY A 550 -62.42 -16.56 13.58
C GLY A 550 -61.36 -17.11 14.55
N THR A 551 -60.20 -16.46 14.65
CA THR A 551 -59.08 -16.85 15.53
C THR A 551 -58.52 -15.64 16.27
N TYR A 552 -57.50 -15.85 17.09
CA TYR A 552 -56.58 -14.86 17.61
C TYR A 552 -55.88 -14.09 16.46
N ASP A 553 -56.38 -12.91 16.12
CA ASP A 553 -55.94 -12.10 14.97
C ASP A 553 -55.55 -10.66 15.31
N ALA A 554 -55.62 -10.32 16.60
CA ALA A 554 -55.08 -9.09 17.13
C ALA A 554 -53.54 -9.16 17.23
N ASP A 555 -52.86 -8.03 17.08
CA ASP A 555 -51.38 -8.03 17.16
C ASP A 555 -50.86 -8.44 18.55
N ALA A 556 -51.64 -8.23 19.62
CA ALA A 556 -51.28 -8.63 20.97
C ALA A 556 -51.55 -10.13 21.28
N HIS A 557 -52.35 -10.80 20.44
CA HIS A 557 -52.77 -12.18 20.59
C HIS A 557 -52.82 -12.80 19.19
N CYS A 558 -51.69 -12.95 18.51
CA CYS A 558 -51.65 -13.42 17.13
C CYS A 558 -51.49 -14.93 17.04
N GLY A 559 -52.46 -15.63 16.45
CA GLY A 559 -52.45 -17.09 16.33
C GLY A 559 -52.70 -17.83 17.65
N ALA A 560 -52.31 -17.26 18.79
CA ALA A 560 -52.57 -17.74 20.13
C ALA A 560 -52.67 -16.60 21.14
N CYS A 561 -53.29 -16.88 22.27
CA CYS A 561 -53.40 -15.93 23.37
C CYS A 561 -52.02 -15.52 23.90
N ASN A 562 -51.84 -14.21 24.15
CA ASN A 562 -50.61 -13.55 24.62
C ASN A 562 -49.41 -13.66 23.66
N ASN A 563 -49.62 -14.09 22.41
CA ASN A 563 -48.60 -14.04 21.38
C ASN A 563 -48.55 -12.65 20.74
N ASN A 564 -47.81 -11.75 21.39
CA ASN A 564 -47.78 -10.34 21.05
C ASN A 564 -46.73 -10.01 19.99
N CYS A 565 -47.15 -9.86 18.74
CA CYS A 565 -46.26 -9.52 17.62
C CYS A 565 -45.67 -8.12 17.74
N VAL A 566 -46.40 -7.14 18.31
CA VAL A 566 -45.85 -5.78 18.51
C VAL A 566 -44.82 -5.72 19.63
N ALA A 567 -44.78 -6.73 20.52
CA ALA A 567 -43.73 -6.87 21.53
C ALA A 567 -42.54 -7.71 21.05
N ARG A 568 -42.71 -8.50 19.97
CA ARG A 568 -41.66 -9.36 19.42
C ARG A 568 -40.57 -8.57 18.70
N TRP A 569 -40.91 -7.45 18.08
CA TRP A 569 -39.94 -6.53 17.50
C TRP A 569 -40.05 -5.16 18.13
N SER A 570 -38.90 -4.57 18.48
CA SER A 570 -38.83 -3.24 19.06
C SER A 570 -38.75 -2.16 17.98
N PRO A 571 -39.72 -1.22 17.90
CA PRO A 571 -39.66 -0.10 16.96
C PRO A 571 -38.45 0.83 17.16
N THR A 572 -37.80 0.77 18.33
CA THR A 572 -36.67 1.64 18.69
C THR A 572 -35.31 0.93 18.72
N ILE A 573 -35.28 -0.41 18.83
CA ILE A 573 -34.02 -1.18 18.86
C ILE A 573 -33.81 -1.91 17.53
N GLN A 574 -34.85 -2.58 17.04
CA GLN A 574 -34.81 -3.33 15.78
C GLN A 574 -35.42 -2.53 14.62
N HIS A 575 -35.90 -1.30 14.88
CA HIS A 575 -36.54 -0.42 13.90
C HIS A 575 -37.63 -1.11 13.06
N ALA A 576 -38.29 -2.11 13.65
CA ALA A 576 -39.25 -2.98 13.00
C ALA A 576 -40.57 -2.97 13.79
N ASN A 577 -41.67 -2.82 13.06
CA ASN A 577 -43.00 -2.99 13.62
C ASN A 577 -43.48 -4.40 13.27
N GLY A 578 -43.64 -5.22 14.31
CA GLY A 578 -44.28 -6.52 14.20
C GLY A 578 -45.78 -6.40 14.06
N GLY A 579 -46.37 -7.31 13.30
CA GLY A 579 -47.83 -7.38 13.15
C GLY A 579 -48.29 -8.82 12.91
N CYS A 580 -49.56 -9.04 13.20
CA CYS A 580 -50.21 -10.31 12.92
C CYS A 580 -50.60 -10.38 11.44
N VAL A 581 -49.92 -11.24 10.68
CA VAL A 581 -50.20 -11.48 9.26
C VAL A 581 -50.80 -12.85 9.05
N VAL A 582 -51.84 -12.91 8.22
CA VAL A 582 -52.45 -14.18 7.80
C VAL A 582 -51.73 -14.64 6.54
N GLY A 583 -50.83 -15.61 6.69
CA GLY A 583 -50.14 -16.23 5.56
C GLY A 583 -51.12 -17.01 4.66
N ALA A 584 -50.64 -17.46 3.49
CA ALA A 584 -51.45 -18.21 2.52
C ALA A 584 -52.07 -19.52 3.08
N ALA A 585 -51.57 -20.03 4.21
CA ALA A 585 -52.08 -21.19 4.91
C ALA A 585 -53.32 -20.92 5.81
N GLY A 586 -53.72 -19.65 5.99
CA GLY A 586 -54.89 -19.27 6.79
C GLY A 586 -54.66 -19.18 8.31
N THR A 587 -53.46 -19.54 8.79
CA THR A 587 -53.05 -19.36 10.19
C THR A 587 -52.37 -18.01 10.40
N PRO A 588 -52.84 -17.17 11.35
CA PRO A 588 -52.14 -15.94 11.70
C PRO A 588 -50.79 -16.21 12.36
N GLY A 589 -49.76 -15.47 11.95
CA GLY A 589 -48.40 -15.53 12.51
C GLY A 589 -47.77 -14.14 12.59
N CYS A 590 -46.78 -13.99 13.46
CA CYS A 590 -46.04 -12.76 13.60
C CYS A 590 -45.04 -12.60 12.45
N ALA A 591 -45.02 -11.42 11.80
CA ALA A 591 -43.98 -11.01 10.87
C ALA A 591 -43.68 -9.51 11.00
N ILE A 592 -42.55 -9.07 10.43
CA ILE A 592 -42.25 -7.64 10.27
C ILE A 592 -43.19 -7.08 9.19
N VAL A 593 -44.11 -6.20 9.58
CA VAL A 593 -45.10 -5.61 8.64
C VAL A 593 -44.64 -4.27 8.08
N SER A 594 -43.75 -3.58 8.78
CA SER A 594 -43.12 -2.35 8.30
C SER A 594 -41.87 -2.04 9.11
N CYS A 595 -40.92 -1.35 8.50
CA CYS A 595 -39.82 -0.72 9.21
C CYS A 595 -40.19 0.70 9.65
N THR A 596 -39.55 1.20 10.70
CA THR A 596 -39.80 2.54 11.22
C THR A 596 -39.14 3.61 10.36
N THR A 597 -39.62 4.84 10.54
CA THR A 597 -38.95 6.03 10.02
C THR A 597 -38.54 6.89 11.19
N GLU A 598 -37.34 7.44 11.11
CA GLU A 598 -36.76 8.21 12.20
C GLU A 598 -36.25 9.54 11.68
N ARG A 599 -36.32 10.56 12.54
CA ARG A 599 -35.92 11.90 12.18
C ARG A 599 -34.81 12.39 13.09
N VAL A 600 -33.66 12.65 12.49
CA VAL A 600 -32.42 12.93 13.20
C VAL A 600 -31.99 14.38 12.97
N GLY A 601 -31.70 15.07 14.07
CA GLY A 601 -31.11 16.41 14.07
C GLY A 601 -29.58 16.35 13.96
N GLY A 602 -28.97 17.40 13.43
CA GLY A 602 -27.55 17.42 13.08
C GLY A 602 -27.35 17.53 11.57
N GLY A 603 -26.13 17.34 11.08
CA GLY A 603 -25.82 17.53 9.65
C GLY A 603 -24.40 17.19 9.26
N GLY A 604 -24.22 16.79 8.00
CA GLY A 604 -22.97 16.24 7.46
C GLY A 604 -22.92 14.73 7.62
N ALA A 605 -22.63 14.01 6.52
CA ALA A 605 -22.33 12.59 6.58
C ALA A 605 -20.99 12.37 7.28
N CYS A 606 -20.85 11.23 7.94
CA CYS A 606 -19.63 10.86 8.62
C CYS A 606 -19.47 9.34 8.72
N ARG A 607 -18.24 8.94 8.97
CA ARG A 607 -17.83 7.55 9.22
C ARG A 607 -17.23 7.39 10.60
N VAL A 608 -16.53 8.43 11.04
CA VAL A 608 -15.81 8.51 12.32
C VAL A 608 -16.01 9.90 12.92
N ASP A 609 -15.81 10.01 14.24
CA ASP A 609 -16.02 11.26 14.98
C ASP A 609 -15.15 12.42 14.50
N SER A 610 -13.97 12.14 13.95
CA SER A 610 -13.03 13.18 13.46
C SER A 610 -13.54 13.93 12.22
N GLU A 611 -14.51 13.37 11.49
CA GLU A 611 -15.18 14.05 10.37
C GLU A 611 -16.22 15.07 10.87
N CYS A 612 -16.56 15.04 12.16
CA CYS A 612 -17.58 15.88 12.76
C CYS A 612 -16.99 17.13 13.42
N SER A 613 -17.49 18.30 13.01
CA SER A 613 -17.07 19.60 13.53
C SER A 613 -17.89 20.02 14.74
N GLY A 614 -17.34 20.89 15.60
CA GLY A 614 -18.13 21.54 16.65
C GLY A 614 -18.54 20.63 17.82
N GLY A 615 -17.81 19.54 18.07
CA GLY A 615 -18.11 18.58 19.14
C GLY A 615 -19.39 17.76 18.89
N ALA A 616 -19.75 17.58 17.61
CA ALA A 616 -20.62 16.50 17.17
C ALA A 616 -19.81 15.20 17.08
N THR A 617 -20.47 14.06 17.20
CA THR A 617 -19.91 12.73 16.99
C THR A 617 -20.63 12.04 15.84
N CYS A 618 -19.99 11.05 15.25
CA CYS A 618 -20.57 10.31 14.16
C CYS A 618 -21.52 9.23 14.69
N HIS A 619 -22.81 9.33 14.35
CA HIS A 619 -23.75 8.32 14.78
C HIS A 619 -23.52 7.01 14.00
N PRO A 620 -23.31 5.86 14.66
CA PRO A 620 -23.00 4.60 13.98
C PRO A 620 -24.12 4.12 13.05
N THR A 621 -25.38 4.28 13.48
CA THR A 621 -26.57 3.88 12.69
C THR A 621 -26.83 4.79 11.49
N TYR A 622 -26.89 6.12 11.69
CA TYR A 622 -27.30 7.05 10.63
C TYR A 622 -26.13 7.56 9.77
N ARG A 623 -24.88 7.25 10.17
CA ARG A 623 -23.64 7.74 9.52
C ARG A 623 -23.68 9.25 9.27
N GLN A 624 -24.13 9.98 10.30
CA GLN A 624 -24.34 11.42 10.29
C GLN A 624 -23.72 12.06 11.53
N CYS A 625 -23.12 13.24 11.36
CA CYS A 625 -22.65 14.03 12.47
C CYS A 625 -23.83 14.55 13.27
N VAL A 626 -23.93 14.08 14.50
CA VAL A 626 -24.99 14.44 15.43
C VAL A 626 -24.39 14.96 16.73
N ARG A 627 -25.17 15.74 17.45
CA ARG A 627 -24.83 16.10 18.82
C ARG A 627 -25.99 15.67 19.71
N ALA A 628 -25.73 14.66 20.53
CA ALA A 628 -26.70 14.18 21.50
C ALA A 628 -27.00 15.29 22.53
N CYS A 629 -28.26 15.37 22.96
CA CYS A 629 -28.71 16.36 23.93
C CYS A 629 -29.81 15.79 24.82
N THR A 630 -29.85 16.24 26.06
CA THR A 630 -30.97 15.98 26.99
C THR A 630 -31.85 17.22 27.15
N ASN A 631 -31.31 18.41 26.84
CA ASN A 631 -32.03 19.68 26.81
C ASN A 631 -31.28 20.69 25.91
N SER A 632 -31.93 21.80 25.55
CA SER A 632 -31.34 22.77 24.61
C SER A 632 -30.08 23.49 25.10
N ASN A 633 -29.72 23.42 26.39
CA ASN A 633 -28.51 24.08 26.90
C ASN A 633 -27.23 23.32 26.54
N THR A 634 -27.32 22.05 26.12
CA THR A 634 -26.17 21.26 25.66
C THR A 634 -25.89 21.42 24.17
N CYS A 635 -26.74 22.17 23.46
CA CYS A 635 -26.60 22.45 22.04
C CYS A 635 -25.83 23.74 21.78
N SER A 636 -25.38 23.92 20.54
CA SER A 636 -24.66 25.13 20.15
C SER A 636 -25.61 26.35 20.11
N SER A 637 -25.04 27.55 20.12
CA SER A 637 -25.84 28.78 20.08
C SER A 637 -26.73 28.81 18.83
N GLY A 638 -28.06 28.93 19.03
CA GLY A 638 -29.06 28.93 17.96
C GLY A 638 -29.66 27.56 17.63
N GLU A 639 -29.27 26.51 18.36
CA GLU A 639 -29.85 25.17 18.28
C GLU A 639 -30.82 24.88 19.43
N THR A 640 -31.71 23.92 19.21
CA THR A 640 -32.69 23.40 20.15
C THR A 640 -32.59 21.88 20.21
N CYS A 641 -32.75 21.30 21.40
CA CYS A 641 -32.78 19.85 21.55
C CYS A 641 -34.14 19.29 21.11
N THR A 642 -34.16 18.38 20.14
CA THR A 642 -35.39 17.74 19.66
C THR A 642 -35.09 16.28 19.34
N GLY A 643 -35.86 15.36 19.94
CA GLY A 643 -35.66 13.93 19.73
C GLY A 643 -34.30 13.40 20.18
N GLY A 644 -33.70 14.02 21.22
CA GLY A 644 -32.36 13.64 21.71
C GLY A 644 -31.19 14.20 20.90
N PHE A 645 -31.46 14.97 19.84
CA PHE A 645 -30.43 15.56 18.98
C PHE A 645 -30.54 17.08 18.89
N CYS A 646 -29.39 17.76 18.83
CA CYS A 646 -29.35 19.19 18.58
C CYS A 646 -29.75 19.48 17.12
N THR A 647 -30.73 20.37 16.94
CA THR A 647 -31.19 20.82 15.63
C THR A 647 -31.46 22.33 15.63
N ARG A 648 -31.76 22.92 14.48
CA ARG A 648 -32.15 24.34 14.34
C ARG A 648 -33.63 24.47 14.05
N THR A 649 -34.23 25.55 14.52
CA THR A 649 -35.56 25.96 14.06
C THR A 649 -35.49 26.48 12.63
N CYS A 650 -36.56 26.30 11.87
CA CYS A 650 -36.60 26.63 10.46
C CYS A 650 -37.99 27.06 10.00
N THR A 651 -38.02 27.79 8.89
CA THR A 651 -39.24 28.16 8.16
C THR A 651 -39.24 27.65 6.71
N SER A 652 -38.11 27.11 6.24
CA SER A 652 -37.95 26.53 4.90
C SER A 652 -36.79 25.54 4.86
N ASP A 653 -36.81 24.63 3.89
CA ASP A 653 -35.72 23.67 3.64
C ASP A 653 -34.38 24.36 3.40
N ALA A 654 -34.36 25.52 2.72
CA ALA A 654 -33.14 26.26 2.44
C ALA A 654 -32.38 26.65 3.73
N THR A 655 -33.10 26.96 4.80
CA THR A 655 -32.51 27.24 6.12
C THR A 655 -31.81 26.01 6.70
N CYS A 656 -32.40 24.83 6.48
CA CYS A 656 -31.84 23.56 6.94
C CYS A 656 -30.66 23.11 6.08
N THR A 657 -30.77 23.23 4.75
CA THR A 657 -29.67 22.89 3.84
C THR A 657 -28.42 23.76 4.09
N ALA A 658 -28.61 25.05 4.37
CA ALA A 658 -27.50 25.95 4.71
C ALA A 658 -26.90 25.67 6.10
N GLY A 659 -27.67 25.09 7.03
CA GLY A 659 -27.21 24.78 8.38
C GLY A 659 -26.57 23.40 8.53
N PHE A 660 -27.11 22.40 7.84
CA PHE A 660 -26.82 20.98 8.06
C PHE A 660 -26.44 20.20 6.79
N GLY A 661 -26.44 20.84 5.62
CA GLY A 661 -26.04 20.22 4.35
C GLY A 661 -27.20 19.70 3.50
N ALA A 662 -26.86 19.21 2.31
CA ALA A 662 -27.83 18.65 1.35
C ALA A 662 -28.61 17.49 1.97
N GLY A 663 -29.93 17.46 1.74
CA GLY A 663 -30.84 16.46 2.32
C GLY A 663 -31.57 16.90 3.60
N ALA A 664 -31.10 17.96 4.28
CA ALA A 664 -31.78 18.48 5.47
C ALA A 664 -33.09 19.20 5.12
N ARG A 665 -34.20 18.79 5.73
CA ARG A 665 -35.56 19.31 5.48
C ARG A 665 -36.14 20.01 6.69
N CYS A 666 -36.94 21.04 6.43
CA CYS A 666 -37.70 21.74 7.45
C CYS A 666 -39.07 21.09 7.64
N THR A 667 -39.22 20.35 8.73
CA THR A 667 -40.47 19.65 9.05
C THR A 667 -40.90 20.04 10.45
N ASN A 668 -42.15 20.48 10.61
CA ASN A 668 -42.70 20.94 11.88
C ASN A 668 -41.85 22.01 12.58
N GLY A 669 -41.23 22.90 11.81
CA GLY A 669 -40.47 24.06 12.33
C GLY A 669 -39.07 23.75 12.86
N THR A 670 -38.56 22.52 12.70
CA THR A 670 -37.17 22.15 13.01
C THR A 670 -36.49 21.54 11.80
N CYS A 671 -35.16 21.57 11.74
CA CYS A 671 -34.39 20.90 10.70
C CYS A 671 -34.13 19.43 11.04
N GLY A 672 -33.91 18.60 10.03
CA GLY A 672 -33.51 17.22 10.25
C GLY A 672 -33.53 16.40 8.97
N PHE A 673 -33.00 15.19 9.07
CA PHE A 673 -32.98 14.19 8.02
C PHE A 673 -33.99 13.10 8.37
N THR A 674 -34.70 12.59 7.37
CA THR A 674 -35.64 11.47 7.56
C THR A 674 -34.98 10.22 7.04
N TYR A 675 -34.79 9.25 7.92
CA TYR A 675 -34.28 7.93 7.61
C TYR A 675 -35.43 6.94 7.57
N GLN A 676 -35.44 6.09 6.56
CA GLN A 676 -36.32 4.94 6.45
C GLN A 676 -35.48 3.70 6.71
N PHE A 677 -35.80 2.97 7.78
CA PHE A 677 -35.14 1.71 8.01
C PHE A 677 -35.59 0.68 6.97
N VAL A 678 -34.67 -0.18 6.57
CA VAL A 678 -34.87 -1.24 5.59
C VAL A 678 -34.32 -2.51 6.20
N ASN A 679 -35.12 -3.58 6.16
CA ASN A 679 -34.62 -4.94 6.34
C ASN A 679 -34.02 -5.36 5.00
N ALA A 680 -32.72 -5.15 4.86
CA ALA A 680 -31.99 -5.29 3.61
C ALA A 680 -31.58 -6.75 3.37
N ASP A 681 -31.28 -7.52 4.42
CA ASP A 681 -30.89 -8.94 4.33
C ASP A 681 -32.08 -9.93 4.38
N THR A 682 -33.28 -9.44 4.64
CA THR A 682 -34.55 -10.17 4.82
C THR A 682 -34.59 -11.11 6.02
N GLU A 683 -33.63 -11.00 6.93
CA GLU A 683 -33.57 -11.82 8.14
C GLU A 683 -34.53 -11.26 9.20
N GLU A 684 -35.42 -12.09 9.74
CA GLU A 684 -36.43 -11.62 10.70
C GLU A 684 -35.89 -11.45 12.12
N THR A 685 -34.75 -12.08 12.41
CA THR A 685 -34.16 -12.13 13.76
C THR A 685 -33.44 -10.84 14.16
N ASN A 686 -32.91 -10.07 13.21
CA ASN A 686 -32.15 -8.83 13.46
C ASN A 686 -32.95 -7.54 13.15
N GLY A 687 -34.13 -7.62 12.52
CA GLY A 687 -35.08 -6.51 12.39
C GLY A 687 -34.94 -5.73 11.08
N CYS A 688 -34.95 -4.41 11.16
CA CYS A 688 -34.64 -3.50 10.05
C CYS A 688 -33.35 -2.75 10.39
N GLU A 689 -32.27 -3.14 9.77
CA GLU A 689 -30.90 -2.86 10.19
C GLU A 689 -30.26 -1.69 9.46
N CYS A 690 -30.78 -1.32 8.28
CA CYS A 690 -30.18 -0.29 7.45
C CYS A 690 -31.00 1.01 7.41
N ALA A 691 -30.41 2.10 7.88
CA ALA A 691 -31.02 3.44 7.86
C ALA A 691 -30.85 4.12 6.50
N SER A 692 -31.78 3.89 5.58
CA SER A 692 -31.77 4.49 4.24
C SER A 692 -32.21 5.96 4.28
N ASN A 693 -31.52 6.83 3.54
CA ASN A 693 -31.93 8.23 3.35
C ASN A 693 -32.20 8.52 1.86
N PRO A 694 -33.45 8.35 1.40
CA PRO A 694 -33.78 8.50 -0.02
C PRO A 694 -33.66 9.95 -0.55
N SER A 695 -33.42 10.93 0.34
CA SER A 695 -33.20 12.33 -0.06
C SER A 695 -31.73 12.65 -0.37
N VAL A 696 -30.83 11.69 -0.17
CA VAL A 696 -29.40 11.84 -0.41
C VAL A 696 -28.98 10.85 -1.50
N VAL A 697 -28.28 11.35 -2.52
CA VAL A 697 -27.70 10.48 -3.56
C VAL A 697 -26.57 9.71 -2.93
N ASP A 698 -26.54 8.40 -3.16
CA ASP A 698 -25.42 7.59 -2.72
C ASP A 698 -24.31 7.63 -3.77
N GLU A 699 -23.27 8.39 -3.48
CA GLU A 699 -22.11 8.56 -4.34
C GLU A 699 -20.90 7.88 -3.70
N PRO A 700 -20.08 7.15 -4.48
CA PRO A 700 -18.87 6.53 -3.98
C PRO A 700 -17.97 7.51 -3.24
N GLU A 701 -17.59 7.17 -2.02
CA GLU A 701 -16.94 8.13 -1.14
C GLU A 701 -15.55 8.57 -1.62
N ARG A 702 -15.25 9.85 -1.38
CA ARG A 702 -13.94 10.45 -1.58
C ARG A 702 -13.46 11.10 -0.28
N TYR A 703 -12.16 11.04 -0.06
CA TYR A 703 -11.47 11.46 1.15
C TYR A 703 -10.61 12.69 0.87
N ALA A 704 -10.46 13.58 1.86
CA ALA A 704 -9.62 14.77 1.71
C ALA A 704 -8.13 14.42 1.61
N THR A 705 -7.69 13.40 2.34
CA THR A 705 -6.35 12.80 2.30
C THR A 705 -6.42 11.38 1.74
N TYR A 706 -5.28 10.80 1.37
CA TYR A 706 -5.26 9.38 1.02
C TYR A 706 -5.68 8.53 2.25
N PRO A 707 -6.67 7.65 2.13
CA PRO A 707 -7.22 6.88 3.26
C PRO A 707 -6.27 5.76 3.73
N THR A 708 -6.46 5.32 4.97
CA THR A 708 -5.88 4.08 5.51
C THR A 708 -6.82 2.89 5.26
N ALA A 709 -6.28 1.68 5.29
CA ALA A 709 -7.09 0.46 5.23
C ALA A 709 -8.13 0.38 6.36
N GLY A 710 -9.26 -0.25 6.07
CA GLY A 710 -10.36 -0.51 7.00
C GLY A 710 -11.35 0.65 7.14
N LEU A 711 -11.25 1.70 6.32
CA LEU A 711 -12.19 2.82 6.40
C LEU A 711 -13.55 2.42 5.79
N PRO A 712 -14.63 2.41 6.59
CA PRO A 712 -15.94 1.96 6.13
C PRO A 712 -16.54 2.95 5.14
N TYR A 713 -17.23 2.45 4.13
CA TYR A 713 -18.08 3.24 3.24
C TYR A 713 -19.47 3.42 3.86
N VAL A 714 -20.23 4.39 3.36
CA VAL A 714 -21.59 4.68 3.84
C VAL A 714 -22.59 4.34 2.74
N ASP A 715 -23.27 3.20 2.90
CA ASP A 715 -24.42 2.85 2.07
C ASP A 715 -25.64 3.70 2.51
N ARG A 716 -26.07 4.62 1.65
CA ARG A 716 -27.16 5.56 1.97
C ARG A 716 -28.51 5.11 1.47
N ASN A 717 -28.55 4.22 0.49
CA ASN A 717 -29.79 3.77 -0.12
C ASN A 717 -30.16 2.33 0.31
N CYS A 718 -29.27 1.65 1.04
CA CYS A 718 -29.38 0.28 1.53
C CYS A 718 -29.41 -0.77 0.42
N ASP A 719 -28.62 -0.59 -0.64
CA ASP A 719 -28.47 -1.55 -1.75
C ASP A 719 -27.20 -2.43 -1.66
N PHE A 720 -26.49 -2.38 -0.51
CA PHE A 720 -25.25 -3.09 -0.22
C PHE A 720 -24.10 -2.73 -1.17
N LEU A 721 -24.07 -1.48 -1.62
CA LEU A 721 -23.07 -0.95 -2.55
C LEU A 721 -22.69 0.47 -2.12
N ASP A 722 -21.40 0.81 -2.19
CA ASP A 722 -20.98 2.22 -2.17
C ASP A 722 -21.33 2.83 -3.53
N GLY A 723 -22.49 3.48 -3.67
CA GLY A 723 -22.99 4.01 -4.93
C GLY A 723 -24.47 3.67 -5.17
N THR A 724 -24.90 3.56 -6.42
CA THR A 724 -26.30 3.18 -6.72
C THR A 724 -26.32 2.10 -7.77
N GLU A 725 -26.75 0.89 -7.40
CA GLU A 725 -26.69 -0.28 -8.29
C GLU A 725 -27.47 -0.05 -9.59
N ALA A 726 -28.66 0.54 -9.49
CA ALA A 726 -29.57 0.74 -10.63
C ALA A 726 -29.02 1.67 -11.73
N THR A 727 -28.05 2.52 -11.41
CA THR A 727 -27.48 3.53 -12.34
C THR A 727 -25.97 3.41 -12.49
N SER A 728 -25.35 2.34 -11.97
CA SER A 728 -23.92 2.11 -12.07
C SER A 728 -23.56 1.09 -13.15
N LEU A 729 -22.41 1.28 -13.78
CA LEU A 729 -21.77 0.26 -14.61
C LEU A 729 -20.69 -0.46 -13.81
N PHE A 730 -20.66 -1.78 -13.89
CA PHE A 730 -19.74 -2.62 -13.12
C PHE A 730 -18.60 -3.15 -13.99
N VAL A 731 -17.39 -3.18 -13.46
CA VAL A 731 -16.18 -3.66 -14.15
C VAL A 731 -15.41 -4.63 -13.26
N TRP A 732 -15.07 -5.80 -13.80
CA TRP A 732 -14.22 -6.79 -13.15
C TRP A 732 -13.41 -7.57 -14.19
N ALA A 733 -12.08 -7.50 -14.11
CA ALA A 733 -11.16 -8.09 -15.09
C ALA A 733 -11.38 -9.60 -15.33
N GLN A 734 -11.83 -10.34 -14.30
CA GLN A 734 -12.06 -11.78 -14.37
C GLN A 734 -13.50 -12.15 -14.80
N SER A 735 -14.33 -11.18 -15.17
CA SER A 735 -15.70 -11.44 -15.58
C SER A 735 -15.79 -12.39 -16.78
N THR A 736 -16.65 -13.39 -16.69
CA THR A 736 -16.85 -14.38 -17.77
C THR A 736 -17.72 -13.83 -18.91
N SER A 737 -18.50 -12.77 -18.67
CA SER A 737 -19.33 -12.11 -19.69
C SER A 737 -19.32 -10.58 -19.51
N SER A 738 -19.38 -9.81 -20.60
CA SER A 738 -19.13 -8.34 -20.58
C SER A 738 -20.42 -7.57 -20.88
N GLN A 739 -21.25 -7.31 -19.86
CA GLN A 739 -22.55 -6.63 -20.01
C GLN A 739 -22.71 -5.35 -19.17
N GLY A 740 -21.82 -5.12 -18.21
CA GLY A 740 -21.81 -3.91 -17.37
C GLY A 740 -22.78 -3.93 -16.18
N THR A 741 -23.41 -5.07 -15.88
CA THR A 741 -24.26 -5.24 -14.68
C THR A 741 -23.47 -5.88 -13.54
N ARG A 742 -23.94 -5.77 -12.29
CA ARG A 742 -23.26 -6.37 -11.12
C ARG A 742 -23.01 -7.87 -11.28
N ALA A 743 -23.99 -8.60 -11.84
CA ALA A 743 -23.88 -10.03 -12.10
C ALA A 743 -23.01 -10.37 -13.33
N ASN A 744 -22.86 -9.45 -14.28
CA ASN A 744 -22.08 -9.63 -15.51
C ASN A 744 -21.25 -8.36 -15.82
N PRO A 745 -20.21 -8.05 -15.03
CA PRO A 745 -19.41 -6.83 -15.18
C PRO A 745 -18.69 -6.76 -16.53
N PHE A 746 -18.41 -5.55 -17.03
CA PHE A 746 -17.46 -5.38 -18.14
C PHE A 746 -16.07 -5.91 -17.75
N ARG A 747 -15.28 -6.37 -18.72
CA ARG A 747 -13.92 -6.90 -18.45
C ARG A 747 -12.88 -5.79 -18.40
N THR A 748 -13.09 -4.70 -19.11
CA THR A 748 -12.14 -3.57 -19.19
C THR A 748 -12.80 -2.27 -18.77
N ILE A 749 -11.98 -1.36 -18.25
CA ILE A 749 -12.38 0.00 -17.91
C ILE A 749 -12.77 0.75 -19.19
N SER A 750 -12.05 0.52 -20.30
CA SER A 750 -12.37 1.14 -21.60
C SER A 750 -13.76 0.76 -22.12
N GLU A 751 -14.20 -0.49 -21.97
CA GLU A 751 -15.56 -0.90 -22.33
C GLU A 751 -16.61 -0.09 -21.56
N ALA A 752 -16.43 0.04 -20.24
CA ALA A 752 -17.35 0.76 -19.39
C ALA A 752 -17.40 2.27 -19.71
N ILE A 753 -16.24 2.90 -19.93
CA ILE A 753 -16.16 4.32 -20.35
C ILE A 753 -16.86 4.53 -21.70
N ASN A 754 -16.75 3.56 -22.62
CA ASN A 754 -17.43 3.63 -23.91
C ASN A 754 -18.95 3.49 -23.79
N ALA A 755 -19.43 2.70 -22.83
CA ALA A 755 -20.85 2.48 -22.56
C ALA A 755 -21.49 3.57 -21.67
N PHE A 756 -20.68 4.33 -20.93
CA PHE A 756 -21.16 5.32 -19.98
C PHE A 756 -21.96 6.45 -20.64
N ASN A 757 -23.16 6.70 -20.12
CA ASN A 757 -24.05 7.78 -20.56
C ASN A 757 -24.46 8.63 -19.36
N VAL A 758 -24.01 9.89 -19.33
CA VAL A 758 -24.22 10.85 -18.24
C VAL A 758 -25.69 11.13 -17.91
N ASN A 759 -26.63 10.80 -18.79
CA ASN A 759 -28.07 11.01 -18.55
C ASN A 759 -28.74 9.82 -17.84
N THR A 760 -28.09 8.65 -17.80
CA THR A 760 -28.67 7.42 -17.26
C THR A 760 -27.77 6.74 -16.22
N HIS A 761 -26.47 7.06 -16.23
CA HIS A 761 -25.50 6.46 -15.32
C HIS A 761 -24.92 7.50 -14.37
N THR A 762 -24.71 7.09 -13.12
CA THR A 762 -24.11 7.91 -12.07
C THR A 762 -22.63 7.59 -11.88
N ALA A 763 -22.21 6.33 -12.03
CA ALA A 763 -20.83 5.91 -11.81
C ALA A 763 -20.42 4.67 -12.60
N ILE A 764 -19.11 4.48 -12.74
CA ILE A 764 -18.45 3.24 -13.14
C ILE A 764 -17.70 2.71 -11.91
N LEU A 765 -18.06 1.51 -11.46
CA LEU A 765 -17.51 0.87 -10.27
C LEU A 765 -16.61 -0.28 -10.68
N VAL A 766 -15.35 -0.24 -10.25
CA VAL A 766 -14.31 -1.16 -10.69
C VAL A 766 -13.83 -2.00 -9.50
N ALA A 767 -13.97 -3.31 -9.64
CA ALA A 767 -13.49 -4.27 -8.66
C ALA A 767 -11.97 -4.41 -8.70
N GLN A 768 -11.41 -4.84 -7.57
CA GLN A 768 -10.00 -5.18 -7.38
C GLN A 768 -9.46 -6.08 -8.50
N GLY A 769 -8.16 -5.96 -8.72
CA GLY A 769 -7.43 -6.68 -9.76
C GLY A 769 -6.66 -5.75 -10.68
N THR A 770 -5.96 -6.35 -11.64
CA THR A 770 -5.09 -5.64 -12.58
C THR A 770 -5.77 -5.48 -13.94
N TYR A 771 -5.74 -4.25 -14.46
CA TYR A 771 -6.29 -3.84 -15.73
C TYR A 771 -5.15 -3.35 -16.63
N ASP A 772 -4.66 -4.25 -17.49
CA ASP A 772 -3.58 -4.00 -18.44
C ASP A 772 -4.10 -3.25 -19.69
N GLU A 773 -4.31 -1.94 -19.57
CA GLU A 773 -4.81 -1.10 -20.65
C GLU A 773 -4.41 0.38 -20.49
N GLN A 774 -4.34 1.09 -21.62
CA GLN A 774 -4.27 2.56 -21.58
C GLN A 774 -5.68 3.15 -21.52
N VAL A 775 -6.03 3.76 -20.40
CA VAL A 775 -7.36 4.33 -20.16
C VAL A 775 -7.45 5.75 -20.74
N VAL A 776 -8.51 6.03 -21.50
CA VAL A 776 -8.83 7.38 -22.01
C VAL A 776 -10.12 7.86 -21.36
N LEU A 777 -10.03 8.87 -20.50
CA LEU A 777 -11.18 9.45 -19.82
C LEU A 777 -12.07 10.23 -20.80
N ARG A 778 -13.38 10.27 -20.50
CA ARG A 778 -14.39 11.05 -21.25
C ARG A 778 -15.12 12.00 -20.32
N ALA A 779 -15.54 13.15 -20.87
CA ALA A 779 -16.18 14.20 -20.10
C ALA A 779 -17.46 13.69 -19.41
N GLY A 780 -17.55 13.90 -18.10
CA GLY A 780 -18.70 13.51 -17.26
C GLY A 780 -18.62 12.11 -16.65
N VAL A 781 -17.62 11.30 -17.00
CA VAL A 781 -17.41 9.98 -16.38
C VAL A 781 -17.06 10.13 -14.90
N GLN A 782 -17.73 9.35 -14.05
CA GLN A 782 -17.36 9.19 -12.64
C GLN A 782 -16.81 7.76 -12.45
N LEU A 783 -15.50 7.62 -12.29
CA LEU A 783 -14.80 6.34 -12.27
C LEU A 783 -14.23 6.07 -10.87
N TYR A 784 -14.63 4.94 -10.27
CA TYR A 784 -14.28 4.57 -8.90
C TYR A 784 -13.74 3.15 -8.81
N GLY A 785 -12.52 3.00 -8.27
CA GLY A 785 -11.92 1.72 -7.89
C GLY A 785 -12.05 1.46 -6.39
N GLY A 786 -11.52 0.31 -5.97
CA GLY A 786 -11.49 -0.11 -4.57
C GLY A 786 -12.61 -1.05 -4.17
N TYR A 787 -13.33 -1.66 -5.12
CA TYR A 787 -14.42 -2.58 -4.80
C TYR A 787 -13.92 -4.01 -4.65
N ALA A 788 -14.46 -4.77 -3.71
CA ALA A 788 -14.27 -6.22 -3.68
C ALA A 788 -14.84 -6.86 -4.96
N SER A 789 -14.42 -8.08 -5.31
CA SER A 789 -14.87 -8.77 -6.54
C SER A 789 -16.39 -8.98 -6.64
N ASN A 790 -17.10 -9.00 -5.50
CA ASN A 790 -18.56 -9.09 -5.41
C ASN A 790 -19.26 -7.72 -5.26
N PHE A 791 -18.50 -6.63 -5.24
CA PHE A 791 -18.94 -5.24 -5.05
C PHE A 791 -19.65 -4.96 -3.71
N ALA A 792 -19.76 -5.93 -2.81
CA ALA A 792 -20.45 -5.78 -1.54
C ALA A 792 -19.66 -4.93 -0.52
N ARG A 793 -18.38 -4.70 -0.79
CA ARG A 793 -17.55 -3.78 -0.02
C ARG A 793 -16.67 -2.93 -0.90
N ARG A 794 -16.37 -1.74 -0.39
CA ARG A 794 -15.37 -0.86 -0.98
C ARG A 794 -14.37 -0.39 0.09
N ASP A 795 -13.10 -0.55 -0.24
CA ASP A 795 -11.95 -0.07 0.51
C ASP A 795 -10.80 0.05 -0.50
N ILE A 796 -10.37 1.29 -0.76
CA ILE A 796 -9.40 1.55 -1.83
C ILE A 796 -7.99 1.03 -1.52
N VAL A 797 -7.71 0.68 -0.26
CA VAL A 797 -6.41 0.14 0.18
C VAL A 797 -6.46 -1.38 0.25
N LEU A 798 -7.53 -1.96 0.81
CA LEU A 798 -7.68 -3.42 0.95
C LEU A 798 -8.10 -4.11 -0.35
N PHE A 799 -8.76 -3.40 -1.26
CA PHE A 799 -9.23 -3.95 -2.55
C PHE A 799 -8.59 -3.18 -3.73
N PRO A 800 -7.24 -3.19 -3.84
CA PRO A 800 -6.54 -2.35 -4.79
C PRO A 800 -6.94 -2.67 -6.24
N THR A 801 -7.17 -1.61 -7.00
CA THR A 801 -7.57 -1.66 -8.41
C THR A 801 -6.43 -1.09 -9.24
N PHE A 802 -5.63 -1.96 -9.87
CA PHE A 802 -4.42 -1.56 -10.58
C PHE A 802 -4.74 -1.22 -12.03
N ILE A 803 -4.35 -0.04 -12.49
CA ILE A 803 -4.29 0.31 -13.90
C ILE A 803 -2.83 0.31 -14.32
N GLU A 804 -2.47 -0.61 -15.21
CA GLU A 804 -1.13 -0.78 -15.74
C GLU A 804 -1.17 -0.68 -17.26
N ALA A 805 -0.07 -0.22 -17.86
CA ALA A 805 0.06 -0.16 -19.31
C ALA A 805 1.47 -0.59 -19.72
N GLN A 806 1.55 -1.18 -20.91
CA GLN A 806 2.82 -1.40 -21.59
C GLN A 806 3.31 -0.09 -22.22
N GLU A 807 4.62 0.00 -22.48
CA GLU A 807 5.19 1.18 -23.15
C GLU A 807 4.47 1.45 -24.48
N PRO A 808 3.81 2.62 -24.64
CA PRO A 808 3.04 2.91 -25.84
C PRO A 808 3.98 3.08 -27.04
N PRO A 809 3.53 2.87 -28.29
CA PRO A 809 4.32 3.21 -29.47
C PRO A 809 4.60 4.73 -29.53
N ALA A 810 5.61 5.16 -30.28
CA ALA A 810 6.08 6.55 -30.29
C ALA A 810 5.01 7.61 -30.64
N ASN A 811 3.94 7.23 -31.36
CA ASN A 811 2.81 8.09 -31.72
C ASN A 811 1.50 7.72 -30.97
N GLY A 812 1.60 6.90 -29.93
CA GLY A 812 0.46 6.43 -29.13
C GLY A 812 0.03 7.44 -28.05
N LEU A 813 -0.88 6.99 -27.20
CA LEU A 813 -1.25 7.72 -25.98
C LEU A 813 -0.04 7.85 -25.06
N ARG A 814 0.00 8.93 -24.29
CA ARG A 814 1.20 9.31 -23.54
C ARG A 814 1.25 8.70 -22.14
N GLY A 815 0.12 8.56 -21.47
CA GLY A 815 0.07 8.02 -20.11
C GLY A 815 -0.55 6.64 -20.02
N THR A 816 -0.46 6.02 -18.83
CA THR A 816 -1.32 4.88 -18.47
C THR A 816 -2.78 5.33 -18.41
N VAL A 817 -3.04 6.48 -17.79
CA VAL A 817 -4.34 7.17 -17.86
C VAL A 817 -4.19 8.49 -18.62
N ASN A 818 -5.12 8.77 -19.54
CA ASN A 818 -5.08 9.92 -20.43
C ASN A 818 -6.37 10.73 -20.32
N ALA A 819 -6.25 12.03 -20.08
CA ALA A 819 -7.36 12.98 -20.04
C ALA A 819 -7.06 14.19 -20.92
N GLU A 820 -7.72 14.27 -22.07
CA GLU A 820 -7.51 15.36 -23.02
C GLU A 820 -8.83 16.05 -23.36
N SER A 821 -8.86 17.38 -23.23
CA SER A 821 -10.00 18.22 -23.63
C SER A 821 -11.35 17.85 -22.97
N LEU A 822 -11.35 17.48 -21.68
CA LEU A 822 -12.58 17.09 -20.97
C LEU A 822 -13.56 18.26 -20.71
N GLY A 823 -13.14 19.50 -20.96
CA GLY A 823 -13.99 20.69 -20.80
C GLY A 823 -14.29 21.01 -19.32
N GLY A 824 -15.46 21.63 -19.08
CA GLY A 824 -15.91 22.04 -17.73
C GLY A 824 -16.83 21.04 -17.02
N THR A 825 -17.14 19.90 -17.63
CA THR A 825 -18.00 18.87 -17.03
C THR A 825 -17.20 18.10 -15.98
N ALA A 826 -17.72 17.99 -14.76
CA ALA A 826 -17.06 17.27 -13.67
C ALA A 826 -16.80 15.81 -14.08
N THR A 827 -15.52 15.43 -14.11
CA THR A 827 -15.07 14.07 -14.43
C THR A 827 -14.19 13.61 -13.28
N VAL A 828 -14.40 12.40 -12.76
CA VAL A 828 -13.71 11.90 -11.55
C VAL A 828 -12.99 10.61 -11.85
N ILE A 829 -11.77 10.49 -11.33
CA ILE A 829 -11.04 9.21 -11.17
C ILE A 829 -10.57 9.08 -9.71
N SER A 830 -10.99 8.00 -9.04
CA SER A 830 -10.70 7.80 -7.63
C SER A 830 -10.60 6.33 -7.22
N GLY A 831 -9.73 5.99 -6.28
CA GLY A 831 -9.61 4.63 -5.74
C GLY A 831 -8.79 3.67 -6.58
N PHE A 832 -7.89 4.16 -7.44
CA PHE A 832 -7.03 3.33 -8.28
C PHE A 832 -5.58 3.39 -7.83
N THR A 833 -4.86 2.27 -8.02
CA THR A 833 -3.41 2.26 -8.11
C THR A 833 -3.03 2.41 -9.58
N ILE A 834 -2.50 3.57 -9.97
CA ILE A 834 -2.14 3.88 -11.35
C ILE A 834 -0.63 3.81 -11.48
N ARG A 835 -0.11 2.81 -12.21
CA ARG A 835 1.32 2.67 -12.44
C ARG A 835 1.71 3.20 -13.81
N GLY A 836 2.70 4.09 -13.84
CA GLY A 836 3.34 4.51 -15.07
C GLY A 836 4.12 3.35 -15.70
N TYR A 837 4.06 3.25 -17.02
CA TYR A 837 4.81 2.24 -17.76
C TYR A 837 6.32 2.53 -17.73
N ASP A 838 7.16 1.50 -17.78
CA ASP A 838 8.61 1.68 -17.93
C ASP A 838 8.99 1.89 -19.40
N VAL A 839 9.81 2.90 -19.66
CA VAL A 839 10.37 3.15 -20.99
C VAL A 839 11.59 2.26 -21.18
N ILE A 840 11.40 1.18 -21.94
CA ILE A 840 12.47 0.24 -22.30
C ILE A 840 13.04 0.54 -23.69
N SER A 841 12.28 1.23 -24.54
CA SER A 841 12.71 1.55 -25.89
C SER A 841 13.86 2.56 -25.90
N ARG A 842 14.91 2.25 -26.66
CA ARG A 842 16.03 3.17 -26.90
C ARG A 842 15.71 4.05 -28.11
N PRO A 843 15.78 5.38 -27.97
CA PRO A 843 15.49 6.28 -29.08
C PRO A 843 16.60 6.19 -30.15
N ALA A 844 16.41 6.84 -31.31
CA ALA A 844 17.46 6.92 -32.31
C ALA A 844 18.65 7.75 -31.78
N VAL A 845 19.87 7.47 -32.26
CA VAL A 845 21.07 8.20 -31.83
C VAL A 845 20.86 9.71 -31.95
N GLY A 846 21.10 10.42 -30.84
CA GLY A 846 21.01 11.88 -30.77
C GLY A 846 19.60 12.42 -30.58
N THR A 847 18.61 11.55 -30.39
CA THR A 847 17.25 11.94 -29.98
C THR A 847 17.05 11.72 -28.49
N ALA A 848 16.30 12.62 -27.85
CA ALA A 848 16.01 12.53 -26.42
C ALA A 848 15.22 11.26 -26.10
N ALA A 849 15.45 10.71 -24.91
CA ALA A 849 14.68 9.59 -24.43
C ALA A 849 13.24 9.95 -24.10
N ARG A 850 12.37 8.94 -24.17
CA ARG A 850 10.94 9.09 -23.90
C ARG A 850 10.67 9.14 -22.41
N ASN A 851 9.59 9.80 -22.06
CA ASN A 851 9.14 9.94 -20.68
C ASN A 851 8.15 8.83 -20.32
N SER A 852 8.04 8.58 -19.03
CA SER A 852 6.96 7.77 -18.44
C SER A 852 5.95 8.69 -17.75
N TYR A 853 4.68 8.52 -18.08
CA TYR A 853 3.57 9.26 -17.49
C TYR A 853 2.57 8.27 -16.90
N ALA A 854 2.35 8.27 -15.58
CA ALA A 854 1.26 7.48 -15.00
C ALA A 854 -0.10 8.10 -15.38
N VAL A 855 -0.24 9.42 -15.20
CA VAL A 855 -1.41 10.18 -15.66
C VAL A 855 -0.96 11.34 -16.55
N TYR A 856 -1.47 11.40 -17.78
CA TYR A 856 -1.24 12.51 -18.71
C TYR A 856 -2.53 13.32 -18.89
N VAL A 857 -2.45 14.63 -18.64
CA VAL A 857 -3.58 15.57 -18.67
C VAL A 857 -3.30 16.73 -19.62
N ARG A 858 -4.25 17.01 -20.51
CA ARG A 858 -4.24 18.16 -21.41
C ARG A 858 -5.57 18.89 -21.38
N ASP A 859 -5.56 20.19 -21.11
CA ASP A 859 -6.72 21.09 -21.23
C ASP A 859 -8.01 20.55 -20.56
N SER A 860 -7.89 20.04 -19.33
CA SER A 860 -8.97 19.30 -18.64
C SER A 860 -9.22 19.81 -17.22
N GLY A 861 -9.56 21.10 -17.09
CA GLY A 861 -9.78 21.73 -15.78
C GLY A 861 -10.96 21.18 -14.97
N GLY A 862 -11.94 20.54 -15.62
CA GLY A 862 -13.06 19.85 -14.95
C GLY A 862 -12.74 18.46 -14.39
N LEU A 863 -11.50 17.96 -14.58
CA LEU A 863 -11.07 16.67 -14.06
C LEU A 863 -10.74 16.76 -12.57
N VAL A 864 -11.15 15.74 -11.81
CA VAL A 864 -10.79 15.52 -10.40
C VAL A 864 -10.04 14.20 -10.30
N ILE A 865 -8.76 14.28 -9.92
CA ILE A 865 -7.90 13.14 -9.62
C ILE A 865 -7.79 13.07 -8.09
N GLN A 866 -8.44 12.09 -7.47
CA GLN A 866 -8.56 12.06 -6.02
C GLN A 866 -8.51 10.66 -5.41
N ASN A 867 -7.77 10.47 -4.31
CA ASN A 867 -7.61 9.18 -3.63
C ASN A 867 -7.12 8.05 -4.54
N ASN A 868 -6.14 8.36 -5.39
CA ASN A 868 -5.41 7.37 -6.15
C ASN A 868 -4.02 7.18 -5.53
N HIS A 869 -3.50 5.96 -5.63
CA HIS A 869 -2.09 5.67 -5.45
C HIS A 869 -1.42 5.73 -6.82
N ILE A 870 -0.66 6.78 -7.08
CA ILE A 870 -0.05 7.04 -8.38
C ILE A 870 1.43 6.74 -8.27
N VAL A 871 1.92 5.80 -9.06
CA VAL A 871 3.33 5.40 -9.07
C VAL A 871 3.94 5.79 -10.41
N GLY A 872 4.95 6.66 -10.41
CA GLY A 872 5.68 7.01 -11.62
C GLY A 872 6.42 5.78 -12.19
N GLY A 873 6.44 5.60 -13.51
CA GLY A 873 7.27 4.59 -14.16
C GLY A 873 8.67 5.10 -14.48
N ARG A 874 9.55 4.22 -14.97
CA ARG A 874 10.94 4.56 -15.35
C ARG A 874 11.00 5.33 -16.67
N GLY A 875 11.64 6.48 -16.67
CA GLY A 875 11.99 7.24 -17.88
C GLY A 875 13.11 6.58 -18.68
N GLY A 876 13.13 6.78 -19.99
CA GLY A 876 14.08 6.06 -20.87
C GLY A 876 15.50 6.58 -20.78
N ASP A 877 16.48 5.72 -21.07
CA ASP A 877 17.89 6.15 -21.11
C ASP A 877 18.22 6.90 -22.41
N GLY A 878 18.90 8.03 -22.27
CA GLY A 878 19.42 8.82 -23.38
C GLY A 878 20.44 8.02 -24.18
N THR A 879 20.37 8.11 -25.51
CA THR A 879 21.32 7.37 -26.36
C THR A 879 22.74 7.92 -26.25
N PRO A 880 23.75 7.05 -26.14
CA PRO A 880 25.13 7.42 -26.36
C PRO A 880 25.33 8.01 -27.76
N ALA A 881 26.18 9.02 -27.87
CA ALA A 881 26.44 9.71 -29.13
C ALA A 881 27.50 8.98 -29.98
N LEU A 882 27.45 9.22 -31.30
CA LEU A 882 28.44 8.68 -32.22
C LEU A 882 29.81 9.35 -32.06
N PRO A 883 30.90 8.58 -32.17
CA PRO A 883 32.26 9.12 -32.17
C PRO A 883 32.54 9.91 -33.46
N GLY A 884 33.51 10.82 -33.38
CA GLY A 884 34.02 11.56 -34.51
C GLY A 884 34.83 10.67 -35.46
N VAL A 885 34.71 10.95 -36.76
CA VAL A 885 35.44 10.21 -37.81
C VAL A 885 36.93 10.59 -37.77
N ALA A 886 37.81 9.62 -37.98
CA ALA A 886 39.24 9.91 -38.09
C ALA A 886 39.57 10.77 -39.32
N GLY A 887 40.54 11.68 -39.17
CA GLY A 887 41.03 12.52 -40.26
C GLY A 887 41.78 11.72 -41.32
N VAL A 888 41.61 12.11 -42.59
CA VAL A 888 42.30 11.46 -43.71
C VAL A 888 43.79 11.83 -43.72
N ASN A 889 44.66 10.83 -43.86
CA ASN A 889 46.10 11.01 -43.93
C ASN A 889 46.53 11.82 -45.17
N GLY A 890 47.61 12.60 -45.04
CA GLY A 890 48.16 13.38 -46.15
C GLY A 890 48.89 12.53 -47.19
N GLY A 891 48.78 12.91 -48.47
CA GLY A 891 49.55 12.30 -49.54
C GLY A 891 51.06 12.59 -49.43
N ALA A 892 51.89 11.64 -49.84
CA ALA A 892 53.34 11.78 -49.84
C ALA A 892 53.83 12.70 -50.98
N GLY A 893 54.92 13.44 -50.74
CA GLY A 893 55.62 14.19 -51.77
C GLY A 893 56.44 13.27 -52.68
N ALA A 894 56.56 13.64 -53.96
CA ALA A 894 57.37 12.88 -54.91
C ALA A 894 58.86 13.10 -54.67
N ASN A 895 59.67 12.07 -54.94
CA ASN A 895 61.13 12.19 -54.85
C ASN A 895 61.67 13.18 -55.88
N GLY A 896 62.77 13.84 -55.54
CA GLY A 896 63.58 14.62 -56.47
C GLY A 896 64.30 13.72 -57.47
N VAL A 897 64.74 14.32 -58.56
CA VAL A 897 65.46 13.65 -59.65
C VAL A 897 66.95 13.70 -59.36
N ASN A 898 67.65 12.58 -59.54
CA ASN A 898 69.09 12.47 -59.32
C ASN A 898 69.88 13.45 -60.22
N ALA A 899 71.10 13.77 -59.78
CA ALA A 899 72.03 14.58 -60.56
C ALA A 899 72.35 13.90 -61.91
N ARG A 900 72.48 14.69 -62.97
CA ARG A 900 72.80 14.19 -64.32
C ARG A 900 73.79 15.10 -65.03
N GLU A 901 74.52 14.51 -65.98
CA GLU A 901 75.32 15.30 -66.90
C GLU A 901 74.44 16.14 -67.83
N CYS A 902 74.93 17.33 -68.15
CA CYS A 902 74.33 18.19 -69.16
C CYS A 902 74.68 17.72 -70.58
N ASN A 903 73.94 18.21 -71.56
CA ASN A 903 74.30 18.04 -72.97
C ASN A 903 75.34 19.09 -73.41
N THR A 904 75.49 20.16 -72.65
CA THR A 904 76.39 21.29 -72.94
C THR A 904 77.42 21.52 -71.81
N PRO A 905 78.58 22.15 -72.10
CA PRO A 905 79.59 22.51 -71.09
C PRO A 905 79.05 23.36 -69.94
N ASP A 906 78.11 24.26 -70.24
CA ASP A 906 77.56 25.23 -69.29
C ASP A 906 76.07 24.99 -69.02
N CYS A 907 75.54 23.79 -69.26
CA CYS A 907 74.14 23.42 -68.99
C CYS A 907 73.10 24.44 -69.49
N THR A 908 73.37 25.11 -70.62
CA THR A 908 72.58 26.27 -71.06
C THR A 908 71.18 25.84 -71.48
N ASN A 909 70.15 26.51 -70.95
CA ASN A 909 68.73 26.14 -71.11
C ASN A 909 68.37 24.72 -70.63
N GLU A 910 69.19 24.09 -69.78
CA GLU A 910 68.91 22.78 -69.20
C GLU A 910 68.45 22.93 -67.75
N THR A 911 67.30 22.36 -67.41
CA THR A 911 66.78 22.36 -66.04
C THR A 911 66.30 20.98 -65.61
N GLN A 912 66.19 20.77 -64.30
CA GLN A 912 65.49 19.63 -63.72
C GLN A 912 64.37 20.14 -62.81
N ALA A 913 63.17 19.59 -62.92
CA ALA A 913 62.08 19.89 -62.01
C ALA A 913 62.29 19.20 -60.65
N GLY A 914 61.95 19.88 -59.56
CA GLY A 914 61.87 19.25 -58.25
C GLY A 914 60.70 18.29 -58.13
N GLY A 915 60.69 17.51 -57.05
CA GLY A 915 59.59 16.61 -56.74
C GLY A 915 58.26 17.36 -56.57
N ALA A 916 57.20 16.81 -57.15
CA ALA A 916 55.83 17.32 -56.96
C ALA A 916 55.39 17.22 -55.48
N PRO A 917 54.60 18.18 -54.98
CA PRO A 917 54.11 18.12 -53.61
C PRO A 917 53.09 17.00 -53.43
N GLY A 918 53.03 16.46 -52.22
CA GLY A 918 51.90 15.65 -51.80
C GLY A 918 50.64 16.52 -51.71
N THR A 919 49.48 15.92 -51.98
CA THR A 919 48.16 16.58 -51.86
C THR A 919 47.23 15.78 -50.96
N ASN A 920 46.33 16.47 -50.27
CA ASN A 920 45.24 15.90 -49.51
C ASN A 920 43.94 16.68 -49.81
N PRO A 921 43.18 16.25 -50.83
CA PRO A 921 41.98 16.95 -51.27
C PRO A 921 40.88 17.04 -50.18
N SER A 922 40.83 16.09 -49.25
CA SER A 922 39.80 16.02 -48.19
C SER A 922 39.82 17.21 -47.23
N CYS A 923 40.94 17.94 -47.13
CA CYS A 923 41.08 19.15 -46.31
C CYS A 923 41.90 20.24 -47.01
N MET A 924 42.04 20.15 -48.34
CA MET A 924 42.76 21.12 -49.16
C MET A 924 44.20 21.40 -48.68
N ALA A 925 44.87 20.40 -48.09
CA ALA A 925 46.25 20.53 -47.62
C ALA A 925 47.22 20.06 -48.70
N THR A 926 48.26 20.85 -49.00
CA THR A 926 49.25 20.56 -50.04
C THR A 926 50.64 20.90 -49.54
N GLY A 927 51.62 20.03 -49.82
CA GLY A 927 53.03 20.32 -49.58
C GLY A 927 53.60 21.33 -50.57
N ASN A 928 54.86 21.72 -50.41
CA ASN A 928 55.53 22.58 -51.38
C ASN A 928 56.30 21.76 -52.42
N PHE A 929 56.44 22.29 -53.63
CA PHE A 929 57.30 21.71 -54.67
C PHE A 929 58.76 21.68 -54.20
N GLY A 930 59.47 20.58 -54.50
CA GLY A 930 60.92 20.56 -54.38
C GLY A 930 61.57 21.59 -55.30
N ALA A 931 62.73 22.12 -54.92
CA ALA A 931 63.46 23.04 -55.79
C ALA A 931 64.02 22.28 -57.00
N GLY A 932 63.77 22.84 -58.18
CA GLY A 932 64.45 22.43 -59.40
C GLY A 932 65.92 22.86 -59.39
N THR A 933 66.66 22.37 -60.37
CA THR A 933 68.05 22.78 -60.60
C THR A 933 68.25 23.42 -61.96
N ASN A 934 68.95 24.55 -61.98
CA ASN A 934 69.31 25.37 -63.15
C ASN A 934 70.65 26.07 -62.86
N LEU A 935 71.64 25.96 -63.75
CA LEU A 935 72.95 26.59 -63.59
C LEU A 935 72.90 28.14 -63.55
N GLU A 936 71.81 28.75 -64.02
CA GLU A 936 71.58 30.20 -63.98
C GLU A 936 71.11 30.70 -62.60
N LEU A 937 70.73 29.79 -61.70
CA LEU A 937 70.33 30.10 -60.34
C LEU A 937 71.45 29.67 -59.38
N ASP A 938 72.07 30.65 -58.70
CA ASP A 938 73.14 30.43 -57.73
C ASP A 938 72.97 31.31 -56.49
N PRO A 939 72.69 30.76 -55.29
CA PRO A 939 72.35 29.35 -55.05
C PRO A 939 71.09 28.90 -55.81
N GLN A 940 70.89 27.59 -55.93
CA GLN A 940 69.71 26.98 -56.55
C GLN A 940 68.40 27.47 -55.89
N GLN A 941 67.24 27.19 -56.51
CA GLN A 941 65.92 27.66 -56.02
C GLN A 941 65.78 27.49 -54.48
N TYR A 942 65.20 28.52 -53.83
CA TYR A 942 65.16 28.72 -52.36
C TYR A 942 66.46 29.25 -51.70
N GLY A 943 67.18 30.16 -52.37
CA GLY A 943 68.55 30.59 -52.02
C GLY A 943 68.85 31.22 -50.64
N SER A 944 68.10 32.22 -50.13
CA SER A 944 68.47 32.91 -48.86
C SER A 944 67.55 32.63 -47.66
N PHE A 945 66.23 32.51 -47.84
CA PHE A 945 65.29 32.13 -46.78
C PHE A 945 64.03 31.50 -47.38
N GLY A 946 63.94 30.16 -47.38
CA GLY A 946 62.85 29.41 -48.03
C GLY A 946 61.59 29.21 -47.18
N GLY A 947 61.48 29.85 -46.01
CA GLY A 947 60.43 29.51 -45.04
C GLY A 947 60.58 28.05 -44.60
N VAL A 948 59.57 27.21 -44.87
CA VAL A 948 59.65 25.76 -44.63
C VAL A 948 60.47 25.01 -45.70
N ASN A 949 60.80 25.64 -46.84
CA ASN A 949 61.58 25.01 -47.91
C ASN A 949 63.07 24.98 -47.60
N GLY A 950 63.75 23.95 -48.08
CA GLY A 950 65.19 23.78 -47.90
C GLY A 950 66.01 24.72 -48.77
N ARG A 951 67.12 25.25 -48.25
CA ARG A 951 68.02 26.17 -48.97
C ARG A 951 68.63 25.47 -50.20
N GLY A 952 68.65 26.12 -51.36
CA GLY A 952 69.37 25.61 -52.54
C GLY A 952 70.89 25.63 -52.35
N GLY A 953 71.59 24.64 -52.90
CA GLY A 953 73.05 24.56 -52.91
C GLY A 953 73.67 25.53 -53.93
N SER A 954 74.94 25.88 -53.75
CA SER A 954 75.64 26.81 -54.64
C SER A 954 76.35 26.08 -55.78
N ASN A 955 76.54 26.74 -56.93
CA ASN A 955 77.10 26.11 -58.11
C ASN A 955 78.63 25.92 -58.01
N ALA A 956 79.10 24.75 -58.41
CA ALA A 956 80.52 24.45 -58.55
C ALA A 956 81.03 24.73 -59.97
N VAL A 957 82.34 24.69 -60.15
CA VAL A 957 82.96 24.80 -61.47
C VAL A 957 84.04 23.74 -61.64
N TYR A 958 84.02 23.03 -62.78
CA TYR A 958 85.17 22.26 -63.25
C TYR A 958 86.19 23.20 -63.88
N ARG A 959 87.41 23.21 -63.33
CA ARG A 959 88.54 24.04 -63.77
C ARG A 959 89.83 23.22 -63.81
N HIS A 960 90.85 23.71 -64.52
CA HIS A 960 92.20 23.13 -64.48
C HIS A 960 93.06 23.93 -63.49
N SER A 961 93.09 23.54 -62.21
CA SER A 961 94.04 24.15 -61.26
C SER A 961 95.43 23.49 -61.27
N ASP A 962 95.57 22.29 -61.83
CA ASP A 962 96.83 21.53 -61.93
C ASP A 962 97.20 21.21 -63.41
N PRO A 963 98.34 21.71 -63.93
CA PRO A 963 98.82 21.44 -65.29
C PRO A 963 99.06 19.95 -65.61
N SER A 964 99.28 19.10 -64.61
CA SER A 964 99.57 17.67 -64.80
C SER A 964 98.36 16.82 -65.20
N GLN A 965 97.14 17.40 -65.14
CA GLN A 965 95.87 16.70 -65.36
C GLN A 965 95.04 17.27 -66.53
N THR A 966 95.66 18.05 -67.43
CA THR A 966 95.00 18.77 -68.54
C THR A 966 94.24 17.89 -69.55
N GLN A 967 94.47 16.57 -69.54
CA GLN A 967 93.78 15.61 -70.40
C GLN A 967 92.37 15.26 -69.90
N PHE A 968 92.03 15.46 -68.62
CA PHE A 968 90.73 15.09 -68.05
C PHE A 968 89.72 16.23 -68.12
N CYS A 969 88.56 16.00 -68.75
CA CYS A 969 87.53 17.02 -68.90
C CYS A 969 86.72 17.30 -67.62
N LYS A 970 86.77 16.40 -66.63
CA LYS A 970 86.10 16.50 -65.31
C LYS A 970 87.02 15.90 -64.23
N TYR A 971 87.86 16.71 -63.58
CA TYR A 971 88.82 16.25 -62.57
C TYR A 971 88.84 17.13 -61.31
N ASP A 972 89.07 18.44 -61.47
CA ASP A 972 89.14 19.37 -60.35
C ASP A 972 87.82 20.14 -60.19
N CYS A 973 87.15 19.89 -59.07
CA CYS A 973 85.85 20.42 -58.69
C CYS A 973 86.04 21.55 -57.68
N THR A 974 85.91 22.80 -58.13
CA THR A 974 85.98 23.95 -57.23
C THR A 974 84.62 24.17 -56.57
N VAL A 975 84.54 23.89 -55.27
CA VAL A 975 83.32 23.99 -54.46
C VAL A 975 83.24 25.35 -53.75
N PRO A 976 82.12 26.08 -53.84
CA PRO A 976 81.89 27.33 -53.09
C PRO A 976 81.74 27.06 -51.58
N GLY A 977 82.08 28.05 -50.75
CA GLY A 977 82.09 27.94 -49.28
C GLY A 977 80.72 27.66 -48.63
N ASP A 978 79.61 27.98 -49.31
CA ASP A 978 78.24 27.70 -48.88
C ASP A 978 77.80 26.24 -49.10
N GLY A 979 78.61 25.43 -49.80
CA GLY A 979 78.34 24.02 -50.08
C GLY A 979 77.42 23.76 -51.27
N LEU A 980 77.49 22.53 -51.79
CA LEU A 980 76.76 22.09 -53.00
C LEU A 980 75.41 21.45 -52.69
N ALA A 981 75.24 20.85 -51.51
CA ALA A 981 74.04 20.10 -51.21
C ALA A 981 72.84 21.03 -50.97
N GLY A 982 71.68 20.64 -51.48
CA GLY A 982 70.42 21.25 -51.10
C GLY A 982 70.09 20.93 -49.64
N GLY A 983 69.66 21.94 -48.89
CA GLY A 983 69.20 21.79 -47.52
C GLY A 983 67.90 21.01 -47.42
N ALA A 984 67.72 20.29 -46.31
CA ALA A 984 66.45 19.65 -45.98
C ALA A 984 65.36 20.69 -45.72
N ALA A 985 64.14 20.40 -46.14
CA ALA A 985 62.98 21.21 -45.79
C ALA A 985 62.49 20.92 -44.37
N GLN A 986 61.81 21.89 -43.79
CA GLN A 986 61.12 21.76 -42.51
C GLN A 986 59.79 21.02 -42.70
N ASN A 987 59.39 20.30 -41.67
CA ASN A 987 58.08 19.68 -41.62
C ASN A 987 56.97 20.75 -41.52
N GLY A 988 55.80 20.43 -42.03
CA GLY A 988 54.61 21.24 -41.83
C GLY A 988 54.19 21.22 -40.36
N ALA A 989 53.59 22.32 -39.90
CA ALA A 989 53.04 22.39 -38.54
C ALA A 989 51.85 21.44 -38.39
N ASP A 990 51.78 20.74 -37.27
CA ASP A 990 50.63 19.92 -36.89
C ASP A 990 49.39 20.80 -36.67
N GLY A 991 48.22 20.26 -36.98
CA GLY A 991 46.94 20.85 -36.66
C GLY A 991 46.66 20.78 -35.16
N THR A 992 45.87 21.72 -34.67
CA THR A 992 45.48 21.82 -33.27
C THR A 992 44.07 21.26 -33.03
N PRO A 993 43.82 20.61 -31.88
CA PRO A 993 42.45 20.39 -31.39
C PRO A 993 41.78 21.73 -31.05
N THR A 994 40.46 21.80 -31.17
CA THR A 994 39.68 23.01 -30.84
C THR A 994 38.44 22.63 -30.04
N GLY A 995 38.02 23.50 -29.12
CA GLY A 995 36.79 23.35 -28.33
C GLY A 995 36.72 22.07 -27.48
N ARG A 996 35.70 21.98 -26.63
CA ARG A 996 35.24 20.72 -26.03
C ARG A 996 33.73 20.75 -26.00
N GLY A 997 33.08 19.59 -26.11
CA GLY A 997 31.65 19.50 -25.87
C GLY A 997 31.35 19.79 -24.41
N LEU A 998 30.42 20.71 -24.16
CA LEU A 998 29.88 20.96 -22.83
C LEU A 998 28.72 19.99 -22.58
N GLY A 999 28.79 19.29 -21.47
CA GLY A 999 27.68 18.53 -20.93
C GLY A 999 26.50 19.44 -20.58
N CYS A 1000 25.32 18.85 -20.55
CA CYS A 1000 24.09 19.56 -20.26
C CYS A 1000 24.06 20.16 -18.84
N SER A 1001 23.49 21.36 -18.71
CA SER A 1001 23.28 22.07 -17.44
C SER A 1001 21.81 22.43 -17.14
N MET A 1002 20.87 22.13 -18.04
CA MET A 1002 19.44 22.39 -17.85
C MET A 1002 18.74 21.17 -17.26
N THR A 1003 19.02 20.88 -15.99
CA THR A 1003 18.59 19.65 -15.30
C THR A 1003 17.09 19.50 -15.14
N ARG A 1004 16.34 20.61 -14.99
CA ARG A 1004 14.88 20.61 -14.85
C ARG A 1004 14.15 20.21 -16.13
N GLY A 1005 14.79 20.31 -17.29
CA GLY A 1005 14.15 20.18 -18.59
C GLY A 1005 13.24 21.36 -18.92
N PHE A 1006 12.44 21.21 -19.98
CA PHE A 1006 11.50 22.20 -20.48
C PHE A 1006 10.33 21.53 -21.20
N ILE A 1007 9.20 22.23 -21.36
CA ILE A 1007 8.04 21.71 -22.09
C ILE A 1007 8.13 22.13 -23.56
N MET A 1008 8.03 21.16 -24.47
CA MET A 1008 8.02 21.38 -25.92
C MET A 1008 6.96 20.49 -26.59
N GLY A 1009 6.07 21.08 -27.37
CA GLY A 1009 5.01 20.33 -28.07
C GLY A 1009 3.98 19.64 -27.16
N GLY A 1010 3.92 20.03 -25.88
CA GLY A 1010 3.09 19.39 -24.86
C GLY A 1010 3.78 18.20 -24.16
N ASP A 1011 5.03 17.90 -24.47
CA ASP A 1011 5.84 16.91 -23.75
C ASP A 1011 6.95 17.58 -22.94
N TRP A 1012 7.42 16.88 -21.92
CA TRP A 1012 8.66 17.25 -21.25
C TRP A 1012 9.85 16.82 -22.10
N ALA A 1013 10.84 17.68 -22.21
CA ALA A 1013 12.10 17.40 -22.88
C ALA A 1013 13.26 17.76 -21.96
N THR A 1014 14.27 16.91 -21.99
CA THR A 1014 15.55 17.15 -21.33
C THR A 1014 16.56 17.72 -22.31
N ALA A 1015 17.57 18.43 -21.80
CA ALA A 1015 18.61 19.00 -22.64
C ALA A 1015 19.73 17.97 -22.93
N ALA A 1016 20.15 17.96 -24.19
CA ALA A 1016 21.34 17.24 -24.63
C ALA A 1016 22.62 18.02 -24.26
N GLY A 1017 23.76 17.33 -24.31
CA GLY A 1017 25.05 18.01 -24.31
C GLY A 1017 25.26 18.82 -25.60
N THR A 1018 26.47 19.36 -25.76
CA THR A 1018 26.90 20.01 -27.01
C THR A 1018 27.99 19.18 -27.67
N SER A 1019 27.99 19.13 -29.00
CA SER A 1019 29.03 18.43 -29.76
C SER A 1019 30.39 19.09 -29.55
N GLY A 1020 31.45 18.29 -29.71
CA GLY A 1020 32.81 18.80 -29.76
C GLY A 1020 33.06 19.69 -30.98
N SER A 1021 34.32 20.10 -31.19
CA SER A 1021 34.75 20.76 -32.42
C SER A 1021 35.78 19.92 -33.17
N ASN A 1022 35.82 20.10 -34.50
CA ASN A 1022 36.76 19.39 -35.35
C ASN A 1022 38.20 19.82 -35.03
N GLY A 1023 39.14 18.90 -35.20
CA GLY A 1023 40.54 19.26 -35.28
C GLY A 1023 40.82 20.11 -36.52
N THR A 1024 41.83 20.97 -36.45
CA THR A 1024 42.31 21.69 -37.65
C THR A 1024 43.23 20.79 -38.48
N ALA A 1025 43.30 21.02 -39.79
CA ALA A 1025 44.21 20.28 -40.66
C ALA A 1025 45.67 20.67 -40.42
N GLY A 1026 46.57 19.69 -40.55
CA GLY A 1026 48.02 19.94 -40.57
C GLY A 1026 48.41 20.72 -41.82
N ARG A 1027 49.51 21.48 -41.73
CA ARG A 1027 50.06 22.20 -42.89
C ARG A 1027 50.96 21.29 -43.72
N GLY A 1028 51.08 21.56 -45.01
CA GLY A 1028 52.02 20.84 -45.88
C GLY A 1028 53.48 21.12 -45.50
N GLY A 1029 54.35 20.13 -45.74
CA GLY A 1029 55.79 20.25 -45.55
C GLY A 1029 56.45 21.07 -46.66
N GLY A 1030 57.62 21.63 -46.37
CA GLY A 1030 58.40 22.34 -47.38
C GLY A 1030 59.01 21.41 -48.43
N GLY A 1031 59.36 21.97 -49.58
CA GLY A 1031 60.12 21.28 -50.63
C GLY A 1031 61.62 21.39 -50.37
N GLY A 1032 62.35 20.30 -50.55
CA GLY A 1032 63.80 20.28 -50.35
C GLY A 1032 64.54 21.23 -51.30
N GLY A 1033 65.74 21.67 -50.90
CA GLY A 1033 66.59 22.51 -51.74
C GLY A 1033 67.16 21.73 -52.93
N GLY A 1034 67.37 22.39 -54.07
CA GLY A 1034 68.09 21.82 -55.21
C GLY A 1034 69.59 21.79 -54.94
N GLY A 1035 70.28 20.73 -55.36
CA GLY A 1035 71.74 20.66 -55.28
C GLY A 1035 72.40 21.55 -56.34
N GLY A 1036 73.53 22.16 -56.00
CA GLY A 1036 74.33 23.01 -56.88
C GLY A 1036 74.69 22.30 -58.19
N CYS A 1037 74.55 23.04 -59.29
CA CYS A 1037 74.98 22.59 -60.61
C CYS A 1037 76.49 22.84 -60.78
N VAL A 1038 77.10 22.23 -61.80
CA VAL A 1038 78.52 22.37 -62.09
C VAL A 1038 78.71 22.91 -63.49
N ARG A 1039 79.39 24.05 -63.61
CA ARG A 1039 79.80 24.61 -64.91
C ARG A 1039 81.12 23.97 -65.35
N ASN A 1040 81.26 23.56 -66.62
CA ASN A 1040 82.53 23.07 -67.15
C ASN A 1040 83.27 24.14 -67.96
N THR A 1041 84.24 24.80 -67.32
CA THR A 1041 85.02 25.88 -67.94
C THR A 1041 86.36 25.42 -68.53
N ASN A 1042 86.63 24.11 -68.54
CA ASN A 1042 87.86 23.57 -69.12
C ASN A 1042 87.91 23.83 -70.65
N PRO A 1043 89.10 24.00 -71.26
CA PRO A 1043 89.22 24.22 -72.72
C PRO A 1043 88.82 22.97 -73.52
N ALA A 1044 88.51 23.14 -74.81
CA ALA A 1044 88.10 22.05 -75.71
C ALA A 1044 89.21 21.01 -76.01
N THR A 1045 90.41 21.19 -75.46
CA THR A 1045 91.59 20.36 -75.68
C THR A 1045 91.72 19.15 -74.73
N CYS A 1046 90.83 19.00 -73.74
CA CYS A 1046 90.78 17.81 -72.89
C CYS A 1046 90.22 16.60 -73.68
N THR A 1047 90.70 15.38 -73.38
CA THR A 1047 90.42 14.18 -74.21
C THR A 1047 89.86 12.98 -73.43
N ILE A 1048 89.91 12.99 -72.09
CA ILE A 1048 89.42 11.91 -71.22
C ILE A 1048 88.18 12.39 -70.44
N GLY A 1049 87.01 11.80 -70.71
CA GLY A 1049 85.71 12.21 -70.16
C GLY A 1049 84.93 13.17 -71.07
N ARG A 1050 83.64 13.41 -70.77
CA ARG A 1050 82.80 14.36 -71.53
C ARG A 1050 82.99 15.78 -71.00
N ARG A 1051 83.28 16.74 -71.89
CA ARG A 1051 83.35 18.19 -71.58
C ARG A 1051 81.95 18.80 -71.45
N VAL A 1052 81.19 18.34 -70.47
CA VAL A 1052 79.85 18.82 -70.14
C VAL A 1052 79.80 19.27 -68.68
N GLY A 1053 78.87 20.16 -68.36
CA GLY A 1053 78.52 20.50 -66.98
C GLY A 1053 77.62 19.43 -66.35
N ASP A 1054 77.20 19.65 -65.11
CA ASP A 1054 76.28 18.77 -64.40
C ASP A 1054 75.11 19.55 -63.78
N LEU A 1055 73.90 19.04 -63.90
CA LEU A 1055 72.77 19.52 -63.11
C LEU A 1055 72.75 18.78 -61.78
N GLY A 1056 72.67 19.53 -60.68
CA GLY A 1056 72.52 18.95 -59.35
C GLY A 1056 71.21 18.19 -59.18
N GLY A 1057 71.18 17.31 -58.18
CA GLY A 1057 69.98 16.58 -57.81
C GLY A 1057 68.90 17.55 -57.33
N THR A 1058 67.65 17.34 -57.75
CA THR A 1058 66.56 18.24 -57.37
C THR A 1058 66.02 17.93 -55.99
N GLY A 1059 65.40 18.92 -55.35
CA GLY A 1059 64.78 18.75 -54.05
C GLY A 1059 63.58 17.81 -54.11
N GLY A 1060 63.36 17.05 -53.04
CA GLY A 1060 62.14 16.26 -52.87
C GLY A 1060 60.92 17.16 -52.60
N GLY A 1061 59.74 16.76 -53.08
CA GLY A 1061 58.49 17.46 -52.79
C GLY A 1061 58.08 17.31 -51.32
N GLY A 1062 57.48 18.33 -50.74
CA GLY A 1062 56.93 18.27 -49.38
C GLY A 1062 55.69 17.39 -49.31
N GLY A 1063 55.49 16.69 -48.20
CA GLY A 1063 54.26 15.91 -47.95
C GLY A 1063 53.06 16.81 -47.64
N ALA A 1064 51.85 16.40 -47.99
CA ALA A 1064 50.63 17.10 -47.58
C ALA A 1064 50.35 16.93 -46.08
N GLY A 1065 49.70 17.93 -45.49
CA GLY A 1065 49.17 17.80 -44.13
C GLY A 1065 48.03 16.78 -44.03
N GLY A 1066 47.88 16.17 -42.86
CA GLY A 1066 46.73 15.32 -42.54
C GLY A 1066 45.50 16.15 -42.19
N CYS A 1067 44.30 15.63 -42.46
CA CYS A 1067 43.06 16.31 -42.09
C CYS A 1067 42.80 16.18 -40.60
N GLY A 1068 42.13 17.18 -40.02
CA GLY A 1068 41.70 17.11 -38.62
C GLY A 1068 40.70 15.99 -38.38
N GLY A 1069 40.70 15.43 -37.17
CA GLY A 1069 39.70 14.48 -36.73
C GLY A 1069 38.34 15.15 -36.52
N GLY A 1070 37.27 14.40 -36.81
CA GLY A 1070 35.90 14.82 -36.57
C GLY A 1070 35.59 14.97 -35.08
N PHE A 1071 34.66 15.86 -34.72
CA PHE A 1071 34.19 15.98 -33.33
C PHE A 1071 33.36 14.78 -32.88
N GLY A 1072 33.36 14.53 -31.57
CA GLY A 1072 32.37 13.66 -30.93
C GLY A 1072 31.01 14.36 -30.83
N ASN A 1073 29.93 13.64 -31.12
CA ASN A 1073 28.57 14.18 -31.03
C ASN A 1073 28.10 14.31 -29.57
N ALA A 1074 27.11 15.17 -29.33
CA ALA A 1074 26.48 15.32 -28.03
C ALA A 1074 25.69 14.08 -27.59
N GLY A 1075 25.81 13.71 -26.31
CA GLY A 1075 24.92 12.73 -25.69
C GLY A 1075 23.50 13.27 -25.55
N ALA A 1076 22.50 12.43 -25.84
CA ALA A 1076 21.10 12.79 -25.67
C ALA A 1076 20.71 12.80 -24.19
N GLY A 1077 19.72 13.57 -23.79
CA GLY A 1077 19.25 13.53 -22.40
C GLY A 1077 18.34 12.32 -22.11
N GLY A 1078 18.27 11.93 -20.83
CA GLY A 1078 17.39 10.89 -20.29
C GLY A 1078 15.94 11.34 -20.07
N GLY A 1079 15.01 10.42 -20.22
CA GLY A 1079 13.57 10.64 -20.10
C GLY A 1079 13.13 10.85 -18.67
N GLY A 1080 12.09 11.66 -18.47
CA GLY A 1080 11.55 11.95 -17.15
C GLY A 1080 10.54 10.91 -16.67
N SER A 1081 10.36 10.86 -15.35
CA SER A 1081 9.33 10.07 -14.67
C SER A 1081 8.31 10.99 -14.02
N PHE A 1082 7.03 10.75 -14.29
CA PHE A 1082 5.94 11.61 -13.86
C PHE A 1082 4.78 10.79 -13.28
N GLY A 1083 4.37 11.13 -12.07
CA GLY A 1083 3.08 10.66 -11.53
C GLY A 1083 1.92 11.29 -12.31
N VAL A 1084 1.81 12.61 -12.28
CA VAL A 1084 0.81 13.36 -13.08
C VAL A 1084 1.51 14.43 -13.89
N PHE A 1085 1.29 14.45 -15.21
CA PHE A 1085 1.80 15.49 -16.11
C PHE A 1085 0.65 16.30 -16.71
N VAL A 1086 0.70 17.62 -16.56
CA VAL A 1086 -0.40 18.53 -16.89
C VAL A 1086 0.04 19.60 -17.88
N VAL A 1087 -0.68 19.71 -19.00
CA VAL A 1087 -0.49 20.77 -20.00
C VAL A 1087 -1.78 21.55 -20.17
N GLY A 1088 -1.70 22.88 -20.03
CA GLY A 1088 -2.86 23.76 -20.18
C GLY A 1088 -3.69 23.87 -18.90
N ALA A 1089 -5.02 23.74 -19.00
CA ALA A 1089 -5.93 23.94 -17.86
C ALA A 1089 -5.70 22.90 -16.74
N ALA A 1090 -5.39 23.40 -15.54
CA ALA A 1090 -5.05 22.59 -14.37
C ALA A 1090 -6.29 21.88 -13.77
N PRO A 1091 -6.25 20.55 -13.54
CA PRO A 1091 -7.34 19.80 -12.90
C PRO A 1091 -7.36 19.99 -11.37
N THR A 1092 -8.33 19.40 -10.67
CA THR A 1092 -8.26 19.26 -9.21
C THR A 1092 -7.48 17.99 -8.86
N ILE A 1093 -6.36 18.12 -8.14
CA ILE A 1093 -5.53 16.99 -7.68
C ILE A 1093 -5.44 17.04 -6.15
N THR A 1094 -6.11 16.12 -5.46
CA THR A 1094 -6.22 16.14 -3.99
C THR A 1094 -6.34 14.75 -3.40
N GLY A 1095 -5.86 14.54 -2.18
CA GLY A 1095 -5.97 13.29 -1.44
C GLY A 1095 -5.31 12.09 -2.10
N ASN A 1096 -4.35 12.27 -3.01
CA ASN A 1096 -3.62 11.18 -3.65
C ASN A 1096 -2.34 10.85 -2.88
N LEU A 1097 -1.91 9.59 -2.96
CA LEU A 1097 -0.57 9.13 -2.61
C LEU A 1097 0.22 9.04 -3.91
N VAL A 1098 1.30 9.81 -4.04
CA VAL A 1098 2.08 9.86 -5.28
C VAL A 1098 3.52 9.44 -5.00
N ASP A 1099 3.84 8.23 -5.42
CA ASP A 1099 5.20 7.68 -5.38
C ASP A 1099 5.97 8.05 -6.64
N PHE A 1100 7.25 8.35 -6.43
CA PHE A 1100 8.16 8.73 -7.48
C PHE A 1100 8.65 7.49 -8.23
N GLY A 1101 8.69 7.56 -9.56
CA GLY A 1101 9.42 6.57 -10.38
C GLY A 1101 10.88 6.97 -10.57
N PHE A 1102 11.56 6.36 -11.55
CA PHE A 1102 12.99 6.61 -11.80
C PHE A 1102 13.23 7.40 -13.08
N GLY A 1103 14.10 8.41 -13.02
CA GLY A 1103 14.55 9.15 -14.20
C GLY A 1103 15.55 8.33 -15.01
N GLY A 1104 15.47 8.41 -16.34
CA GLY A 1104 16.41 7.71 -17.22
C GLY A 1104 17.80 8.35 -17.24
N PHE A 1105 18.85 7.59 -17.51
CA PHE A 1105 20.22 8.12 -17.55
C PHE A 1105 20.44 9.04 -18.76
N GLY A 1106 21.30 10.04 -18.59
CA GLY A 1106 21.80 10.84 -19.71
C GLY A 1106 22.73 10.02 -20.60
N GLY A 1107 22.63 10.22 -21.91
CA GLY A 1107 23.49 9.58 -22.89
C GLY A 1107 24.92 10.13 -22.84
N ASN A 1108 25.90 9.24 -23.00
CA ASN A 1108 27.31 9.62 -23.04
C ASN A 1108 27.66 10.39 -24.31
N GLY A 1109 28.53 11.38 -24.19
CA GLY A 1109 29.09 12.10 -25.33
C GLY A 1109 30.01 11.23 -26.18
N GLY A 1110 30.04 11.49 -27.49
CA GLY A 1110 30.86 10.73 -28.44
C GLY A 1110 32.35 11.06 -28.28
N ALA A 1111 33.20 10.07 -28.52
CA ALA A 1111 34.64 10.30 -28.53
C ALA A 1111 35.08 11.19 -29.72
N GLY A 1112 36.11 12.01 -29.53
CA GLY A 1112 36.71 12.78 -30.63
C GLY A 1112 37.50 11.88 -31.59
N GLY A 1113 37.47 12.20 -32.88
CA GLY A 1113 38.22 11.47 -33.91
C GLY A 1113 39.72 11.76 -33.86
N TYR A 1114 40.55 10.76 -34.20
CA TYR A 1114 41.99 10.97 -34.37
C TYR A 1114 42.29 11.88 -35.57
N GLY A 1115 43.31 12.73 -35.46
CA GLY A 1115 43.80 13.49 -36.61
C GLY A 1115 44.54 12.59 -37.60
N GLY A 1116 44.44 12.91 -38.89
CA GLY A 1116 45.14 12.19 -39.94
C GLY A 1116 46.65 12.41 -39.87
N LEU A 1117 47.44 11.40 -40.17
CA LEU A 1117 48.89 11.51 -40.20
C LEU A 1117 49.33 12.39 -41.39
N GLY A 1118 50.31 13.25 -41.17
CA GLY A 1118 50.92 14.02 -42.25
C GLY A 1118 51.74 13.15 -43.20
N GLY A 1119 51.64 13.43 -44.50
CA GLY A 1119 52.29 12.67 -45.57
C GLY A 1119 53.81 12.79 -45.53
N GLN A 1120 54.51 11.74 -45.92
CA GLN A 1120 55.98 11.75 -45.97
C GLN A 1120 56.49 12.73 -47.05
N GLY A 1121 57.57 13.44 -46.76
CA GLY A 1121 58.29 14.21 -47.76
C GLY A 1121 59.05 13.29 -48.72
N GLY A 1122 59.18 13.72 -49.98
CA GLY A 1122 59.97 13.02 -50.99
C GLY A 1122 61.46 13.08 -50.67
N ARG A 1123 62.19 12.02 -50.99
CA ARG A 1123 63.66 12.01 -50.90
C ARG A 1123 64.24 13.01 -51.90
N GLY A 1124 65.33 13.68 -51.54
CA GLY A 1124 66.07 14.51 -52.49
C GLY A 1124 66.82 13.66 -53.52
N GLY A 1125 67.02 14.21 -54.72
CA GLY A 1125 67.73 13.53 -55.80
C GLY A 1125 69.19 13.27 -55.45
N LEU A 1126 69.64 12.02 -55.60
CA LEU A 1126 70.99 11.59 -55.25
C LEU A 1126 72.04 12.15 -56.19
N ASN A 1127 73.25 12.31 -55.68
CA ASN A 1127 74.44 12.48 -56.50
C ASN A 1127 74.74 11.16 -57.25
N THR A 1128 75.15 11.23 -58.52
CA THR A 1128 75.46 10.06 -59.36
C THR A 1128 76.96 10.02 -59.67
N SER A 1129 77.49 8.82 -59.92
CA SER A 1129 78.93 8.64 -60.22
C SER A 1129 79.41 9.41 -61.45
N VAL A 1130 78.51 9.77 -62.37
CA VAL A 1130 78.81 10.54 -63.60
C VAL A 1130 78.70 12.06 -63.41
N ALA A 1131 77.94 12.51 -62.40
CA ALA A 1131 77.75 13.91 -62.04
C ALA A 1131 78.31 14.20 -60.62
N TRP A 1132 79.47 13.60 -60.31
CA TRP A 1132 79.99 13.46 -58.95
C TRP A 1132 80.28 14.78 -58.22
N CYS A 1133 80.58 15.86 -58.95
CA CYS A 1133 80.81 17.20 -58.38
C CYS A 1133 79.50 17.98 -58.18
N ALA A 1134 78.36 17.46 -58.63
CA ALA A 1134 77.07 18.12 -58.45
C ALA A 1134 76.51 17.88 -57.05
N GLY A 1135 75.74 18.86 -56.56
CA GLY A 1135 75.08 18.76 -55.28
C GLY A 1135 73.99 17.69 -55.26
N GLN A 1136 73.86 16.97 -54.15
CA GLN A 1136 72.66 16.20 -53.86
C GLN A 1136 71.49 17.13 -53.51
N GLY A 1137 70.28 16.79 -53.92
CA GLY A 1137 69.07 17.50 -53.52
C GLY A 1137 68.69 17.23 -52.07
N GLY A 1138 68.10 18.22 -51.40
CA GLY A 1138 67.59 18.08 -50.05
C GLY A 1138 66.28 17.27 -50.01
N PRO A 1139 66.00 16.51 -48.94
CA PRO A 1139 64.69 15.88 -48.76
C PRO A 1139 63.60 16.93 -48.50
N GLY A 1140 62.39 16.63 -48.98
CA GLY A 1140 61.18 17.36 -48.64
C GLY A 1140 60.78 17.13 -47.19
N GLY A 1141 60.10 18.10 -46.59
CA GLY A 1141 59.57 18.01 -45.25
C GLY A 1141 58.33 17.13 -45.21
N ARG A 1142 58.13 16.43 -44.09
CA ARG A 1142 56.86 15.74 -43.81
C ARG A 1142 55.74 16.77 -43.65
N GLY A 1143 54.53 16.47 -44.12
CA GLY A 1143 53.35 17.24 -43.73
C GLY A 1143 53.08 17.13 -42.22
N GLY A 1144 52.44 18.13 -41.64
CA GLY A 1144 51.96 18.07 -40.26
C GLY A 1144 50.80 17.09 -40.12
N ASN A 1145 50.68 16.45 -38.96
CA ASN A 1145 49.50 15.67 -38.60
C ASN A 1145 48.28 16.60 -38.46
N GLY A 1146 47.08 16.12 -38.73
CA GLY A 1146 45.86 16.82 -38.36
C GLY A 1146 45.69 16.84 -36.84
N GLY A 1147 45.02 17.86 -36.32
CA GLY A 1147 44.61 17.91 -34.92
C GLY A 1147 43.53 16.85 -34.65
N ALA A 1148 43.48 16.32 -33.43
CA ALA A 1148 42.38 15.46 -33.02
C ALA A 1148 41.09 16.28 -32.83
N GLY A 1149 39.93 15.64 -33.06
CA GLY A 1149 38.64 16.20 -32.67
C GLY A 1149 38.46 16.15 -31.16
N SER A 1150 37.67 17.09 -30.63
CA SER A 1150 37.31 17.06 -29.20
C SER A 1150 36.14 16.11 -28.94
N GLY A 1151 35.99 15.66 -27.70
CA GLY A 1151 34.85 14.85 -27.28
C GLY A 1151 33.56 15.68 -27.20
N GLY A 1152 32.41 15.03 -27.37
CA GLY A 1152 31.09 15.63 -27.16
C GLY A 1152 30.70 15.62 -25.69
N GLY A 1153 29.86 16.55 -25.26
CA GLY A 1153 29.35 16.62 -23.89
C GLY A 1153 28.27 15.57 -23.61
N GLY A 1154 28.15 15.13 -22.36
CA GLY A 1154 27.10 14.22 -21.93
C GLY A 1154 25.72 14.89 -21.80
N GLY A 1155 24.65 14.12 -22.01
CA GLY A 1155 23.27 14.59 -21.84
C GLY A 1155 22.86 14.68 -20.37
N CYS A 1156 21.84 15.49 -20.05
CA CYS A 1156 21.29 15.51 -18.70
C CYS A 1156 20.56 14.21 -18.37
N GLY A 1157 20.56 13.81 -17.11
CA GLY A 1157 19.70 12.75 -16.63
C GLY A 1157 18.22 13.17 -16.60
N GLY A 1158 17.34 12.18 -16.56
CA GLY A 1158 15.90 12.32 -16.45
C GLY A 1158 15.48 12.87 -15.10
N SER A 1159 14.56 13.84 -15.11
CA SER A 1159 13.98 14.36 -13.86
C SER A 1159 12.78 13.54 -13.43
N VAL A 1160 12.49 13.59 -12.13
CA VAL A 1160 11.42 12.83 -11.51
C VAL A 1160 10.49 13.78 -10.76
N PHE A 1161 9.22 13.75 -11.11
CA PHE A 1161 8.24 14.64 -10.53
C PHE A 1161 6.97 13.90 -10.12
N GLY A 1162 6.44 14.21 -8.94
CA GLY A 1162 5.15 13.70 -8.52
C GLY A 1162 4.04 14.28 -9.40
N VAL A 1163 3.95 15.61 -9.45
CA VAL A 1163 3.10 16.36 -10.37
C VAL A 1163 3.94 17.39 -11.12
N ALA A 1164 3.87 17.44 -12.45
CA ALA A 1164 4.58 18.46 -13.21
C ALA A 1164 3.75 19.02 -14.37
N GLY A 1165 4.00 20.26 -14.77
CA GLY A 1165 3.21 20.86 -15.84
C GLY A 1165 3.38 22.36 -16.04
N THR A 1166 2.53 22.94 -16.88
CA THR A 1166 2.51 24.39 -17.14
C THR A 1166 1.60 25.14 -16.18
N ALA A 1167 2.09 26.21 -15.53
CA ALA A 1167 1.30 27.12 -14.69
C ALA A 1167 0.48 26.42 -13.58
N LEU A 1168 1.11 25.49 -12.84
CA LEU A 1168 0.44 24.72 -11.80
C LEU A 1168 0.32 25.48 -10.47
N PRO A 1169 -0.76 25.27 -9.69
CA PRO A 1169 -0.90 25.81 -8.34
C PRO A 1169 -0.05 25.01 -7.34
N VAL A 1170 1.28 25.14 -7.42
CA VAL A 1170 2.26 24.32 -6.69
C VAL A 1170 1.93 24.17 -5.20
N GLY A 1171 1.66 25.28 -4.49
CA GLY A 1171 1.38 25.23 -3.04
C GLY A 1171 0.10 24.47 -2.68
N VAL A 1172 -0.89 24.46 -3.56
CA VAL A 1172 -2.15 23.72 -3.33
C VAL A 1172 -1.91 22.22 -3.49
N TYR A 1173 -1.31 21.80 -4.60
CA TYR A 1173 -1.07 20.37 -4.86
C TYR A 1173 -0.12 19.74 -3.86
N THR A 1174 0.91 20.46 -3.42
CA THR A 1174 1.83 19.96 -2.39
C THR A 1174 1.12 19.77 -1.04
N ALA A 1175 0.19 20.66 -0.67
CA ALA A 1175 -0.52 20.58 0.60
C ALA A 1175 -1.67 19.56 0.58
N SER A 1176 -2.25 19.30 -0.60
CA SER A 1176 -3.42 18.43 -0.74
C SER A 1176 -3.09 16.97 -1.05
N ASN A 1177 -1.83 16.60 -1.29
CA ASN A 1177 -1.42 15.23 -1.63
C ASN A 1177 -0.21 14.78 -0.81
N ILE A 1178 -0.02 13.46 -0.71
CA ILE A 1178 1.10 12.86 -0.01
C ILE A 1178 2.16 12.46 -1.04
N PHE A 1179 3.41 12.89 -0.82
CA PHE A 1179 4.56 12.55 -1.65
C PHE A 1179 5.64 11.92 -0.77
N PRO A 1180 5.67 10.58 -0.62
CA PRO A 1180 6.72 9.90 0.12
C PRO A 1180 8.05 10.10 -0.59
N MET A 1181 8.94 10.91 0.00
CA MET A 1181 10.27 11.10 -0.57
C MET A 1181 11.10 9.84 -0.33
N PRO A 1182 11.63 9.20 -1.39
CA PRO A 1182 12.53 8.06 -1.23
C PRO A 1182 13.83 8.50 -0.53
N VAL A 1183 14.45 7.57 0.20
CA VAL A 1183 15.72 7.80 0.91
C VAL A 1183 16.88 8.03 -0.07
N PHE A 1184 16.74 7.52 -1.31
CA PHE A 1184 17.66 7.74 -2.41
C PHE A 1184 17.09 8.72 -3.43
N LEU A 1185 17.96 9.37 -4.20
CA LEU A 1185 17.54 10.31 -5.24
C LEU A 1185 17.18 9.54 -6.53
N PRO A 1186 15.89 9.43 -6.92
CA PRO A 1186 15.49 8.66 -8.10
C PRO A 1186 15.79 9.36 -9.45
N MET A 1187 16.48 10.51 -9.43
CA MET A 1187 16.87 11.23 -10.64
C MET A 1187 17.87 10.42 -11.48
N GLY A 1188 17.72 10.51 -12.80
CA GLY A 1188 18.71 9.93 -13.71
C GLY A 1188 20.06 10.62 -13.54
N ALA A 1189 21.14 9.84 -13.53
CA ALA A 1189 22.50 10.40 -13.61
C ALA A 1189 22.75 11.04 -14.98
N GLY A 1190 23.57 12.08 -15.02
CA GLY A 1190 24.01 12.69 -16.28
C GLY A 1190 24.97 11.78 -17.04
N GLY A 1191 24.98 11.90 -18.37
CA GLY A 1191 25.89 11.14 -19.21
C GLY A 1191 27.33 11.61 -19.07
N ALA A 1192 28.29 10.70 -19.22
CA ALA A 1192 29.70 11.04 -19.22
C ALA A 1192 30.09 11.83 -20.49
N GLY A 1193 31.03 12.75 -20.36
CA GLY A 1193 31.64 13.43 -21.48
C GLY A 1193 32.51 12.50 -22.32
N GLY A 1194 32.48 12.67 -23.65
CA GLY A 1194 33.24 11.84 -24.57
C GLY A 1194 34.75 12.10 -24.45
N PRO A 1195 35.60 11.07 -24.54
CA PRO A 1195 37.05 11.25 -24.49
C PRO A 1195 37.60 11.88 -25.78
N SER A 1196 38.69 12.63 -25.69
CA SER A 1196 39.44 13.13 -26.86
C SER A 1196 40.85 12.54 -26.92
N PRO A 1197 41.34 12.14 -28.11
CA PRO A 1197 42.73 11.77 -28.31
C PRO A 1197 43.74 12.90 -28.01
N ALA A 1198 43.28 14.16 -27.95
CA ALA A 1198 44.11 15.29 -27.55
C ALA A 1198 44.34 15.42 -26.03
N GLY A 1199 43.71 14.55 -25.23
CA GLY A 1199 43.83 14.52 -23.77
C GLY A 1199 42.72 15.26 -23.02
N GLY A 1200 42.77 15.19 -21.68
CA GLY A 1200 41.66 15.53 -20.78
C GLY A 1200 41.06 16.93 -20.93
N ASN A 1201 41.85 17.93 -21.31
CA ASN A 1201 41.34 19.31 -21.51
C ASN A 1201 40.35 19.43 -22.69
N PHE A 1202 40.34 18.45 -23.60
CA PHE A 1202 39.48 18.38 -24.78
C PHE A 1202 38.44 17.26 -24.69
N ASN A 1203 38.40 16.54 -23.56
CA ASN A 1203 37.27 15.66 -23.25
C ASN A 1203 36.00 16.51 -23.12
N GLY A 1204 34.88 15.95 -23.56
CA GLY A 1204 33.60 16.53 -23.22
C GLY A 1204 33.43 16.59 -21.70
N THR A 1205 32.63 17.53 -21.20
CA THR A 1205 32.24 17.52 -19.79
C THR A 1205 31.01 16.64 -19.59
N ASP A 1206 30.89 16.08 -18.40
CA ASP A 1206 29.74 15.28 -18.00
C ASP A 1206 28.47 16.15 -17.97
N GLY A 1207 27.34 15.54 -18.30
CA GLY A 1207 26.03 16.13 -18.09
C GLY A 1207 25.67 16.11 -16.60
N GLN A 1208 24.78 17.00 -16.19
CA GLN A 1208 24.25 17.00 -14.83
C GLN A 1208 23.13 15.95 -14.65
N ALA A 1209 22.99 15.44 -13.43
CA ALA A 1209 21.85 14.60 -13.05
C ALA A 1209 20.53 15.38 -13.15
N GLY A 1210 19.42 14.66 -13.27
CA GLY A 1210 18.07 15.26 -13.22
C GLY A 1210 17.76 15.89 -11.86
N VAL A 1211 16.53 16.34 -11.68
CA VAL A 1211 16.04 16.82 -10.37
C VAL A 1211 14.88 15.97 -9.88
N VAL A 1212 14.59 16.06 -8.58
CA VAL A 1212 13.41 15.45 -7.95
C VAL A 1212 12.60 16.57 -7.30
N ALA A 1213 11.30 16.62 -7.55
CA ALA A 1213 10.39 17.51 -6.83
C ALA A 1213 8.98 16.93 -6.74
N SER A 1214 8.31 17.12 -5.62
CA SER A 1214 6.90 16.71 -5.44
C SER A 1214 5.99 17.37 -6.47
N VAL A 1215 6.13 18.69 -6.65
CA VAL A 1215 5.36 19.45 -7.64
C VAL A 1215 6.28 20.44 -8.36
N GLU A 1216 6.28 20.41 -9.69
CA GLU A 1216 7.07 21.32 -10.54
C GLU A 1216 6.19 22.05 -11.55
N SER A 1217 6.32 23.38 -11.62
CA SER A 1217 5.69 24.19 -12.66
C SER A 1217 6.75 24.79 -13.58
N PHE A 1218 6.57 24.59 -14.88
CA PHE A 1218 7.43 25.11 -15.96
C PHE A 1218 6.97 26.45 -16.51
#